data_AF-A0A2K8Z7R6-F1
#
_entry.id   AF-A0A2K8Z7R6-F1
#
_cell.length_a   1.000
_cell.length_b   1.000
_cell.length_c   1.000
_cell.angle_alpha   90.00
_cell.angle_beta   90.00
_cell.angle_gamma   90.00
#
_symmetry.space_group_name_H-M   'P 1'
#
loop_
_entity.id
_entity.type
_entity.pdbx_description
1 polymer ?
#
loop_
_entity_poly.entity_id
_entity_poly.type
_entity_poly.pdbx_seq_one_letter_code
_entity_poly.pdbx_strand_id
1 'polypeptide(L)'
;MILFKDYTGNAMLNNALQTIEALAGQGISNIDADTLLKLFNNPYRDGLHTLTGLNKRLKSYTMFFSKNGPLFNDKEFGEAIYKHLITSILSNVENEGPYTCELSGLRFKTTFEVFYEQTLRKVGYPAIKINGKDKTVNRCWFPLLGGLGSDAQALPQAKFALTVHPVCLAILQFLPLSAVLYKSNLLLVDASNEDLSKRLIADHVSLIKSKATAGAATSSVENIKDYTKGHYLLRALNILASKERDDTITAFNLWCFTNSGTGASCEIDRIPSQLINDLRSLYKNPSLRPTVEGILKNSKIQSDFLDNLEGHLDFYGLYPNKNSDGVSIHFYEAYQRLIGNGERLGYAKYVAHLLSKEEWNKNQHKFLSKTDAPTSDYALYKSMVYKALVGAASRKEWHWAHHVSILNSPDKIPIDSTISRMYRMVHFYYSALSAEDDVVMPAIPDVSNQLIGQAVNVFFQVMGEDKRNYSSRWLGSRYQEVNPLPLLVREGSRFYDLDVVYALLFDLENRQIAYGLRDILRVYLNYHHNSSLPQLDVQPTNLLPIPDSEQMAYLNKLRDFANEYVAYYRDGRNKGKLDEAKFRQHVLLPMRQDNFQISQWLNNVTENMAGEINKLSGQSFASALSSEELLYDYTGRYNPAFARFALEYLLNQFYHQLTLTLTTVYYGNA
;
A
#
# COMPACT_ATOMS: atom_id res chain seq x y z
N MET A 1 22.21 9.00 -47.50
CA MET A 1 21.33 9.98 -46.84
C MET A 1 20.94 9.41 -45.48
N ILE A 2 21.22 10.12 -44.38
CA ILE A 2 20.82 9.68 -43.03
C ILE A 2 19.32 9.86 -42.90
N LEU A 3 18.61 8.79 -42.52
CA LEU A 3 17.15 8.78 -42.47
C LEU A 3 16.60 9.26 -41.12
N PHE A 4 17.23 8.83 -40.04
CA PHE A 4 16.83 9.18 -38.68
C PHE A 4 18.10 9.52 -37.88
N LYS A 5 18.07 10.63 -37.13
CA LYS A 5 19.13 10.96 -36.17
C LYS A 5 18.84 10.36 -34.81
N ASP A 6 17.57 10.39 -34.43
CA ASP A 6 17.03 9.93 -33.16
C ASP A 6 15.76 9.11 -33.40
N TYR A 7 15.23 8.48 -32.35
CA TYR A 7 13.96 7.78 -32.39
C TYR A 7 12.76 8.72 -32.47
N THR A 8 11.65 8.17 -32.96
CA THR A 8 10.47 8.94 -33.40
C THR A 8 9.42 9.16 -32.31
N GLY A 9 9.63 8.56 -31.13
CA GLY A 9 8.61 8.48 -30.07
C GLY A 9 7.44 7.52 -30.36
N ASN A 10 7.32 6.97 -31.57
CA ASN A 10 6.32 5.96 -31.91
C ASN A 10 6.86 4.56 -31.59
N ALA A 11 6.22 3.83 -30.66
CA ALA A 11 6.70 2.53 -30.19
C ALA A 11 6.89 1.50 -31.33
N MET A 12 5.96 1.42 -32.30
CA MET A 12 6.09 0.49 -33.44
C MET A 12 7.28 0.85 -34.33
N LEU A 13 7.40 2.12 -34.71
CA LEU A 13 8.49 2.56 -35.56
C LEU A 13 9.83 2.43 -34.85
N ASN A 14 9.92 2.78 -33.57
CA ASN A 14 11.13 2.63 -32.77
C ASN A 14 11.55 1.17 -32.64
N ASN A 15 10.63 0.25 -32.38
CA ASN A 15 10.94 -1.19 -32.31
C ASN A 15 11.45 -1.71 -33.68
N ALA A 16 10.86 -1.23 -34.79
CA ALA A 16 11.32 -1.58 -36.13
C ALA A 16 12.74 -1.04 -36.39
N LEU A 17 13.00 0.22 -36.05
CA LEU A 17 14.32 0.83 -36.17
C LEU A 17 15.37 0.10 -35.31
N GLN A 18 15.04 -0.23 -34.05
CA GLN A 18 15.91 -1.00 -33.15
C GLN A 18 16.16 -2.42 -33.67
N THR A 19 15.17 -3.02 -34.34
CA THR A 19 15.34 -4.31 -35.04
C THR A 19 16.34 -4.18 -36.18
N ILE A 20 16.26 -3.10 -36.96
CA ILE A 20 17.19 -2.82 -38.06
C ILE A 20 18.59 -2.54 -37.51
N GLU A 21 18.74 -1.75 -36.43
CA GLU A 21 20.03 -1.53 -35.78
C GLU A 21 20.68 -2.85 -35.32
N ALA A 22 19.91 -3.74 -34.70
CA ALA A 22 20.39 -5.06 -34.27
C ALA A 22 20.84 -5.92 -35.46
N LEU A 23 20.12 -5.89 -36.59
CA LEU A 23 20.50 -6.61 -37.82
C LEU A 23 21.70 -5.95 -38.53
N ALA A 24 21.80 -4.62 -38.48
CA ALA A 24 22.86 -3.85 -39.10
C ALA A 24 24.18 -3.91 -38.30
N GLY A 25 24.10 -4.06 -36.97
CA GLY A 25 25.23 -3.84 -36.07
C GLY A 25 25.72 -2.39 -36.10
N GLN A 26 24.81 -1.44 -36.34
CA GLN A 26 25.11 -0.01 -36.47
C GLN A 26 24.03 0.80 -35.74
N GLY A 27 24.41 1.96 -35.21
CA GLY A 27 23.46 2.89 -34.61
C GLY A 27 22.57 3.58 -35.65
N ILE A 28 21.38 4.02 -35.23
CA ILE A 28 20.34 4.58 -36.08
C ILE A 28 20.80 5.74 -36.97
N SER A 29 21.67 6.60 -36.44
CA SER A 29 22.25 7.74 -37.16
C SER A 29 23.09 7.35 -38.38
N ASN A 30 23.50 6.08 -38.48
CA ASN A 30 24.31 5.54 -39.57
C ASN A 30 23.49 4.68 -40.54
N ILE A 31 22.20 4.46 -40.28
CA ILE A 31 21.33 3.70 -41.16
C ILE A 31 20.82 4.61 -42.28
N ASP A 32 21.21 4.27 -43.51
CA ASP A 32 20.77 4.92 -44.74
C ASP A 32 19.94 3.99 -45.64
N ALA A 33 19.45 4.54 -46.75
CA ALA A 33 18.65 3.81 -47.73
C ALA A 33 19.35 2.56 -48.29
N ASP A 34 20.67 2.63 -48.54
CA ASP A 34 21.46 1.51 -49.02
C ASP A 34 21.57 0.39 -47.98
N THR A 35 21.73 0.75 -46.71
CA THR A 35 21.71 -0.20 -45.59
C THR A 35 20.37 -0.91 -45.49
N LEU A 36 19.26 -0.16 -45.59
CA LEU A 36 17.92 -0.75 -45.61
C LEU A 36 17.71 -1.69 -46.79
N LEU A 37 18.20 -1.32 -47.99
CA LEU A 37 18.08 -2.15 -49.19
C LEU A 37 18.91 -3.44 -49.08
N LYS A 38 20.14 -3.36 -48.53
CA LYS A 38 20.97 -4.54 -48.22
C LYS A 38 20.27 -5.48 -47.24
N LEU A 39 19.69 -4.94 -46.17
CA LEU A 39 18.96 -5.72 -45.17
C LEU A 39 17.63 -6.27 -45.70
N PHE A 40 16.96 -5.58 -46.63
CA PHE A 40 15.77 -6.11 -47.28
C PHE A 40 16.10 -7.37 -48.10
N ASN A 41 17.21 -7.32 -48.84
CA ASN A 41 17.67 -8.42 -49.67
C ASN A 41 18.28 -9.57 -48.85
N ASN A 42 18.98 -9.28 -47.75
CA ASN A 42 19.68 -10.28 -46.95
C ASN A 42 19.81 -9.85 -45.47
N PRO A 43 18.75 -9.91 -44.66
CA PRO A 43 18.75 -9.40 -43.30
C PRO A 43 19.74 -10.12 -42.38
N TYR A 44 20.02 -11.40 -42.61
CA TYR A 44 20.95 -12.18 -41.79
C TYR A 44 22.39 -12.21 -42.30
N ARG A 45 22.66 -11.60 -43.46
CA ARG A 45 23.97 -11.54 -44.12
C ARG A 45 24.55 -12.92 -44.44
N ASP A 46 23.69 -13.91 -44.67
CA ASP A 46 24.07 -15.29 -45.00
C ASP A 46 23.90 -15.64 -46.49
N GLY A 47 23.20 -14.79 -47.24
CA GLY A 47 22.96 -14.97 -48.68
C GLY A 47 21.83 -15.96 -48.99
N LEU A 48 21.18 -16.50 -47.96
CA LEU A 48 20.16 -17.53 -48.06
C LEU A 48 18.77 -16.98 -47.71
N HIS A 49 18.71 -16.05 -46.76
CA HIS A 49 17.45 -15.53 -46.26
C HIS A 49 17.20 -14.12 -46.81
N THR A 50 16.09 -13.92 -47.50
CA THR A 50 15.57 -12.59 -47.87
C THR A 50 14.51 -12.15 -46.85
N LEU A 51 14.28 -10.85 -46.66
CA LEU A 51 13.22 -10.39 -45.75
C LEU A 51 11.84 -10.90 -46.19
N THR A 52 11.60 -10.94 -47.50
CA THR A 52 10.36 -11.48 -48.08
C THR A 52 10.18 -12.95 -47.72
N GLY A 53 11.22 -13.77 -47.88
CA GLY A 53 11.18 -15.19 -47.56
C GLY A 53 10.98 -15.45 -46.07
N LEU A 54 11.62 -14.66 -45.20
CA LEU A 54 11.42 -14.75 -43.75
C LEU A 54 9.99 -14.37 -43.34
N ASN A 55 9.48 -13.24 -43.84
CA ASN A 55 8.13 -12.76 -43.54
C ASN A 55 7.03 -13.73 -44.00
N LYS A 56 7.25 -14.50 -45.08
CA LYS A 56 6.33 -15.58 -45.49
C LYS A 56 6.28 -16.73 -44.48
N ARG A 57 7.40 -17.02 -43.81
CA ARG A 57 7.53 -18.14 -42.87
C ARG A 57 7.09 -17.76 -41.46
N LEU A 58 7.29 -16.52 -41.05
CA LEU A 58 7.01 -16.04 -39.69
C LEU A 58 5.51 -15.88 -39.46
N LYS A 59 4.93 -16.65 -38.52
CA LYS A 59 3.52 -16.50 -38.15
C LYS A 59 3.19 -15.10 -37.61
N SER A 60 4.14 -14.47 -36.93
CA SER A 60 4.03 -13.12 -36.39
C SER A 60 3.75 -12.06 -37.45
N TYR A 61 4.15 -12.29 -38.70
CA TYR A 61 3.88 -11.36 -39.82
C TYR A 61 2.38 -11.08 -39.96
N THR A 62 1.57 -12.14 -39.97
CA THR A 62 0.11 -11.99 -40.11
C THR A 62 -0.56 -11.42 -38.86
N MET A 63 0.09 -11.49 -37.70
CA MET A 63 -0.39 -10.82 -36.49
C MET A 63 -0.13 -9.30 -36.53
N PHE A 64 0.93 -8.86 -37.20
CA PHE A 64 1.17 -7.44 -37.46
C PHE A 64 0.31 -6.91 -38.60
N PHE A 65 0.30 -7.57 -39.75
CA PHE A 65 -0.22 -7.00 -40.99
C PHE A 65 -1.52 -7.63 -41.50
N SER A 66 -2.09 -8.59 -40.78
CA SER A 66 -3.25 -9.41 -41.20
C SER A 66 -2.98 -10.32 -42.41
N LYS A 67 -3.96 -11.16 -42.77
CA LYS A 67 -3.93 -11.95 -44.02
C LYS A 67 -4.14 -11.10 -45.28
N ASN A 68 -4.71 -9.90 -45.12
CA ASN A 68 -4.82 -8.91 -46.20
C ASN A 68 -3.59 -7.98 -46.25
N GLY A 69 -2.55 -8.31 -45.49
CA GLY A 69 -1.29 -7.60 -45.43
C GLY A 69 -0.53 -7.57 -46.75
N PRO A 70 0.51 -6.75 -46.85
CA PRO A 70 1.09 -6.35 -48.12
C PRO A 70 1.77 -7.50 -48.88
N LEU A 71 2.14 -8.57 -48.17
CA LEU A 71 2.71 -9.78 -48.74
C LEU A 71 1.65 -10.81 -49.20
N PHE A 72 0.44 -10.80 -48.65
CA PHE A 72 -0.59 -11.83 -48.84
C PHE A 72 -1.88 -11.33 -49.52
N ASN A 73 -2.02 -10.02 -49.71
CA ASN A 73 -3.23 -9.37 -50.25
C ASN A 73 -3.65 -9.86 -51.65
N ASP A 74 -2.72 -10.41 -52.45
CA ASP A 74 -2.99 -10.92 -53.79
C ASP A 74 -2.31 -12.28 -53.99
N LYS A 75 -3.07 -13.31 -54.36
CA LYS A 75 -2.54 -14.68 -54.50
C LYS A 75 -1.59 -14.83 -55.68
N GLU A 76 -1.81 -14.08 -56.75
CA GLU A 76 -1.06 -14.21 -58.00
C GLU A 76 0.11 -13.22 -58.03
N PHE A 77 -0.15 -11.96 -57.67
CA PHE A 77 0.83 -10.89 -57.77
C PHE A 77 1.43 -10.45 -56.43
N GLY A 78 0.97 -10.95 -55.29
CA GLY A 78 1.27 -10.39 -53.96
C GLY A 78 2.76 -10.30 -53.65
N GLU A 79 3.53 -11.36 -53.91
CA GLU A 79 4.98 -11.34 -53.67
C GLU A 79 5.71 -10.36 -54.59
N ALA A 80 5.35 -10.32 -55.88
CA ALA A 80 5.96 -9.41 -56.84
C ALA A 80 5.65 -7.96 -56.50
N ILE A 81 4.39 -7.66 -56.17
CA ILE A 81 3.95 -6.34 -55.70
C ILE A 81 4.74 -5.93 -54.46
N TYR A 82 4.81 -6.80 -53.45
CA TYR A 82 5.54 -6.54 -52.21
C TYR A 82 7.01 -6.22 -52.48
N LYS A 83 7.72 -7.08 -53.22
CA LYS A 83 9.15 -6.89 -53.51
C LYS A 83 9.42 -5.59 -54.26
N HIS A 84 8.68 -5.35 -55.35
CA HIS A 84 8.89 -4.15 -56.16
C HIS A 84 8.51 -2.87 -55.43
N LEU A 85 7.43 -2.87 -54.65
CA LEU A 85 7.00 -1.70 -53.90
C LEU A 85 8.03 -1.29 -52.85
N ILE A 86 8.43 -2.25 -51.99
CA ILE A 86 9.39 -1.96 -50.92
C ILE A 86 10.73 -1.55 -51.50
N THR A 87 11.21 -2.22 -52.55
CA THR A 87 12.44 -1.83 -53.26
C THR A 87 12.31 -0.42 -53.83
N SER A 88 11.20 -0.10 -54.51
CA SER A 88 11.00 1.22 -55.11
C SER A 88 10.97 2.34 -54.07
N ILE A 89 10.34 2.09 -52.91
CA ILE A 89 10.34 3.03 -51.79
C ILE A 89 11.75 3.23 -51.25
N LEU A 90 12.49 2.14 -50.99
CA LEU A 90 13.84 2.21 -50.42
C LEU A 90 14.89 2.79 -51.39
N SER A 91 14.71 2.65 -52.70
CA SER A 91 15.61 3.24 -53.69
C SER A 91 15.33 4.72 -53.98
N ASN A 92 14.16 5.23 -53.58
CA ASN A 92 13.73 6.62 -53.83
C ASN A 92 13.31 7.30 -52.53
N VAL A 93 14.08 7.11 -51.45
CA VAL A 93 13.78 7.77 -50.18
C VAL A 93 14.04 9.27 -50.31
N GLU A 94 13.11 10.05 -49.76
CA GLU A 94 13.13 11.51 -49.74
C GLU A 94 13.25 12.00 -48.30
N ASN A 95 13.74 13.22 -48.09
CA ASN A 95 13.77 13.90 -46.79
C ASN A 95 13.26 15.35 -46.87
N GLU A 96 12.77 15.74 -48.05
CA GLU A 96 12.24 17.06 -48.34
C GLU A 96 10.92 16.93 -49.12
N GLY A 97 10.06 17.93 -48.99
CA GLY A 97 8.81 17.99 -49.74
C GLY A 97 7.68 18.72 -49.01
N PRO A 98 6.52 18.83 -49.66
CA PRO A 98 5.36 19.54 -49.13
C PRO A 98 4.63 18.76 -48.02
N TYR A 99 4.79 17.43 -47.94
CA TYR A 99 4.15 16.61 -46.91
C TYR A 99 5.08 16.38 -45.73
N THR A 100 4.50 16.27 -44.53
CA THR A 100 5.19 15.91 -43.29
C THR A 100 4.55 14.64 -42.73
N CYS A 101 5.37 13.65 -42.41
CA CYS A 101 4.93 12.41 -41.78
C CYS A 101 4.45 12.69 -40.36
N GLU A 102 3.21 12.35 -40.04
CA GLU A 102 2.65 12.57 -38.70
C GLU A 102 3.20 11.58 -37.65
N LEU A 103 3.88 10.52 -38.09
CA LEU A 103 4.44 9.49 -37.20
C LEU A 103 5.93 9.69 -36.91
N SER A 104 6.66 10.33 -37.81
CA SER A 104 8.13 10.47 -37.71
C SER A 104 8.64 11.90 -37.88
N GLY A 105 7.81 12.83 -38.34
CA GLY A 105 8.22 14.20 -38.69
C GLY A 105 9.00 14.32 -40.01
N LEU A 106 9.30 13.22 -40.70
CA LEU A 106 10.03 13.26 -41.98
C LEU A 106 9.22 13.94 -43.08
N ARG A 107 9.88 14.77 -43.89
CA ARG A 107 9.25 15.43 -45.05
C ARG A 107 9.41 14.61 -46.32
N PHE A 108 8.41 14.64 -47.18
CA PHE A 108 8.41 13.90 -48.45
C PHE A 108 7.50 14.55 -49.50
N LYS A 109 7.69 14.14 -50.74
CA LYS A 109 6.92 14.58 -51.91
C LYS A 109 6.12 13.44 -52.52
N THR A 110 6.72 12.27 -52.69
CA THR A 110 6.07 11.14 -53.36
C THR A 110 5.24 10.33 -52.36
N THR A 111 3.92 10.28 -52.57
CA THR A 111 3.00 9.58 -51.67
C THR A 111 2.99 8.07 -51.89
N PHE A 112 2.50 7.32 -50.89
CA PHE A 112 2.38 5.86 -50.99
C PHE A 112 1.53 5.42 -52.18
N GLU A 113 0.43 6.14 -52.45
CA GLU A 113 -0.46 5.87 -53.59
C GLU A 113 0.30 5.88 -54.93
N VAL A 114 1.19 6.85 -55.12
CA VAL A 114 2.00 6.99 -56.35
C VAL A 114 2.94 5.80 -56.50
N PHE A 115 3.66 5.44 -55.44
CA PHE A 115 4.54 4.25 -55.45
C PHE A 115 3.76 2.97 -55.74
N TYR A 116 2.56 2.83 -55.17
CA TYR A 116 1.76 1.63 -55.31
C TYR A 116 1.19 1.50 -56.73
N GLU A 117 0.67 2.57 -57.31
CA GLU A 117 0.17 2.57 -58.69
C GLU A 117 1.28 2.28 -59.71
N GLN A 118 2.45 2.89 -59.56
CA GLN A 118 3.61 2.61 -60.41
C GLN A 118 4.04 1.14 -60.30
N THR A 119 4.01 0.58 -59.09
CA THR A 119 4.35 -0.82 -58.86
C THR A 119 3.35 -1.76 -59.54
N LEU A 120 2.05 -1.50 -59.42
CA LEU A 120 1.01 -2.31 -60.07
C LEU A 120 1.18 -2.36 -61.59
N ARG A 121 1.49 -1.21 -62.22
CA ARG A 121 1.80 -1.17 -63.66
C ARG A 121 3.05 -1.98 -64.00
N LYS A 122 4.10 -1.85 -63.19
CA LYS A 122 5.40 -2.51 -63.42
C LYS A 122 5.32 -4.04 -63.31
N VAL A 123 4.50 -4.58 -62.42
CA VAL A 123 4.31 -6.03 -62.27
C VAL A 123 3.29 -6.62 -63.24
N GLY A 124 2.74 -5.81 -64.16
CA GLY A 124 1.74 -6.26 -65.12
C GLY A 124 0.35 -6.49 -64.53
N TYR A 125 -0.01 -5.81 -63.43
CA TYR A 125 -1.34 -5.92 -62.85
C TYR A 125 -2.41 -5.43 -63.85
N PRO A 126 -3.58 -6.11 -63.98
CA PRO A 126 -4.58 -5.74 -64.98
C PRO A 126 -5.02 -4.28 -64.85
N ALA A 127 -4.82 -3.46 -65.88
CA ALA A 127 -5.05 -2.02 -65.85
C ALA A 127 -6.47 -1.63 -65.39
N ILE A 128 -7.48 -2.39 -65.83
CA ILE A 128 -8.90 -2.21 -65.48
C ILE A 128 -9.13 -2.37 -63.97
N LYS A 129 -8.31 -3.18 -63.28
CA LYS A 129 -8.41 -3.43 -61.83
C LYS A 129 -7.59 -2.45 -60.99
N ILE A 130 -6.68 -1.68 -61.58
CA ILE A 130 -5.81 -0.75 -60.84
C ILE A 130 -6.64 0.38 -60.21
N ASN A 131 -7.59 0.95 -60.95
CA ASN A 131 -8.42 2.06 -60.48
C ASN A 131 -9.35 1.67 -59.30
N GLY A 132 -9.71 0.38 -59.18
CA GLY A 132 -10.57 -0.12 -58.11
C GLY A 132 -9.82 -0.67 -56.88
N LYS A 133 -8.47 -0.63 -56.88
CA LYS A 133 -7.67 -1.16 -55.77
C LYS A 133 -7.55 -0.11 -54.67
N ASP A 134 -7.67 -0.54 -53.41
CA ASP A 134 -7.39 0.33 -52.27
C ASP A 134 -5.88 0.64 -52.23
N LYS A 135 -5.56 1.91 -52.51
CA LYS A 135 -4.18 2.46 -52.50
C LYS A 135 -3.91 3.31 -51.25
N THR A 136 -4.81 3.29 -50.27
CA THR A 136 -4.66 4.05 -49.04
C THR A 136 -3.75 3.34 -48.04
N VAL A 137 -3.16 4.12 -47.12
CA VAL A 137 -2.43 3.57 -45.97
C VAL A 137 -3.46 3.21 -44.91
N ASN A 138 -3.60 1.92 -44.61
CA ASN A 138 -4.54 1.40 -43.63
C ASN A 138 -3.83 0.48 -42.61
N ARG A 139 -4.60 -0.15 -41.70
CA ARG A 139 -4.08 -1.05 -40.65
C ARG A 139 -3.23 -2.22 -41.16
N CYS A 140 -3.35 -2.59 -42.44
CA CYS A 140 -2.57 -3.66 -43.05
C CYS A 140 -1.15 -3.21 -43.40
N TRP A 141 -0.91 -1.90 -43.52
CA TRP A 141 0.40 -1.30 -43.80
C TRP A 141 1.09 -0.76 -42.56
N PHE A 142 0.33 -0.12 -41.67
CA PHE A 142 0.81 0.37 -40.39
C PHE A 142 -0.19 -0.08 -39.32
N PRO A 143 0.16 -1.07 -38.48
CA PRO A 143 -0.74 -1.57 -37.45
C PRO A 143 -1.11 -0.47 -36.43
N LEU A 144 -2.32 -0.45 -35.86
CA LEU A 144 -2.91 0.65 -35.07
C LEU A 144 -3.28 1.94 -35.81
N LEU A 145 -2.95 2.11 -37.10
CA LEU A 145 -3.71 3.06 -37.92
C LEU A 145 -5.12 2.49 -38.09
N GLY A 146 -6.14 3.23 -37.69
CA GLY A 146 -7.53 2.85 -37.96
C GLY A 146 -7.76 2.60 -39.46
N GLY A 147 -8.78 1.82 -39.79
CA GLY A 147 -9.29 1.79 -41.16
C GLY A 147 -10.21 2.98 -41.39
N LEU A 148 -10.15 3.59 -42.58
CA LEU A 148 -11.23 4.45 -43.08
C LEU A 148 -12.54 3.65 -43.02
N GLY A 149 -13.50 4.08 -42.20
CA GLY A 149 -14.79 3.42 -41.99
C GLY A 149 -14.90 2.46 -40.79
N SER A 150 -13.98 2.47 -39.82
CA SER A 150 -14.08 1.68 -38.57
C SER A 150 -14.62 2.50 -37.38
N ASP A 151 -15.15 1.83 -36.34
CA ASP A 151 -15.74 2.46 -35.13
C ASP A 151 -14.84 3.49 -34.43
N ALA A 152 -13.51 3.41 -34.61
CA ALA A 152 -12.55 4.41 -34.13
C ALA A 152 -12.74 5.80 -34.77
N GLN A 153 -13.47 5.91 -35.89
CA GLN A 153 -13.85 7.17 -36.54
C GLN A 153 -15.21 7.75 -36.08
N ALA A 154 -15.87 7.14 -35.09
CA ALA A 154 -17.03 7.77 -34.43
C ALA A 154 -16.63 9.04 -33.63
N LEU A 155 -15.33 9.29 -33.44
CA LEU A 155 -14.79 10.49 -32.81
C LEU A 155 -14.50 11.59 -33.86
N PRO A 156 -14.99 12.84 -33.68
CA PRO A 156 -14.83 13.94 -34.61
C PRO A 156 -13.38 14.29 -35.01
N GLN A 157 -12.38 13.88 -34.22
CA GLN A 157 -10.95 14.13 -34.47
C GLN A 157 -10.31 13.17 -35.48
N ALA A 158 -10.93 12.03 -35.82
CA ALA A 158 -10.36 11.00 -36.71
C ALA A 158 -10.81 11.14 -38.18
N LYS A 159 -11.16 12.36 -38.61
CA LYS A 159 -11.83 12.66 -39.89
C LYS A 159 -10.94 12.49 -41.13
N PHE A 160 -9.61 12.35 -40.97
CA PHE A 160 -8.65 12.29 -42.06
C PHE A 160 -7.71 11.09 -41.91
N ALA A 161 -7.24 10.55 -43.04
CA ALA A 161 -6.20 9.52 -43.04
C ALA A 161 -4.86 10.16 -42.65
N LEU A 162 -4.09 9.48 -41.80
CA LEU A 162 -2.79 9.97 -41.36
C LEU A 162 -1.80 10.03 -42.55
N THR A 163 -1.07 11.13 -42.64
CA THR A 163 -0.02 11.36 -43.64
C THR A 163 1.24 10.61 -43.20
N VAL A 164 1.51 9.48 -43.86
CA VAL A 164 2.64 8.60 -43.51
C VAL A 164 3.67 8.57 -44.64
N HIS A 165 4.93 8.80 -44.29
CA HIS A 165 6.03 8.69 -45.24
C HIS A 165 6.19 7.23 -45.69
N PRO A 166 6.28 6.94 -47.01
CA PRO A 166 6.42 5.58 -47.51
C PRO A 166 7.58 4.77 -46.91
N VAL A 167 8.72 5.40 -46.58
CA VAL A 167 9.86 4.71 -45.97
C VAL A 167 9.52 4.11 -44.61
N CYS A 168 8.65 4.76 -43.82
CA CYS A 168 8.19 4.22 -42.53
C CYS A 168 7.43 2.90 -42.72
N LEU A 169 6.64 2.78 -43.78
CA LEU A 169 5.92 1.53 -44.12
C LEU A 169 6.89 0.40 -44.49
N ALA A 170 7.97 0.73 -45.20
CA ALA A 170 9.04 -0.20 -45.53
C ALA A 170 9.82 -0.65 -44.28
N ILE A 171 10.13 0.28 -43.38
CA ILE A 171 10.81 0.01 -42.11
C ILE A 171 9.99 -0.93 -41.22
N LEU A 172 8.67 -0.75 -41.14
CA LEU A 172 7.83 -1.65 -40.33
C LEU A 172 7.91 -3.11 -40.76
N GLN A 173 8.25 -3.41 -42.02
CA GLN A 173 8.36 -4.79 -42.51
C GLN A 173 9.47 -5.60 -41.82
N PHE A 174 10.34 -4.95 -41.04
CA PHE A 174 11.37 -5.62 -40.22
C PHE A 174 10.88 -6.06 -38.84
N LEU A 175 9.76 -5.53 -38.32
CA LEU A 175 9.19 -5.90 -37.01
C LEU A 175 9.04 -7.41 -36.76
N PRO A 176 8.61 -8.23 -37.74
CA PRO A 176 8.49 -9.68 -37.54
C PRO A 176 9.79 -10.36 -37.10
N LEU A 177 10.95 -9.76 -37.40
CA LEU A 177 12.27 -10.30 -37.05
C LEU A 177 12.66 -10.11 -35.57
N SER A 178 11.88 -9.36 -34.78
CA SER A 178 12.05 -9.21 -33.33
C SER A 178 10.77 -9.58 -32.55
N ALA A 179 9.80 -10.20 -33.24
CA ALA A 179 8.46 -10.41 -32.71
C ALA A 179 8.40 -11.58 -31.71
N VAL A 180 8.23 -11.25 -30.43
CA VAL A 180 7.92 -12.21 -29.37
C VAL A 180 6.50 -11.98 -28.85
N LEU A 181 5.91 -13.00 -28.21
CA LEU A 181 4.60 -12.88 -27.60
C LEU A 181 4.68 -12.58 -26.10
N TYR A 182 3.80 -11.69 -25.67
CA TYR A 182 3.51 -11.35 -24.28
C TYR A 182 1.99 -11.31 -24.09
N LYS A 183 1.46 -12.01 -23.07
CA LYS A 183 0.02 -12.18 -22.86
C LYS A 183 -0.71 -12.63 -24.15
N SER A 184 -0.13 -13.60 -24.88
CA SER A 184 -0.61 -14.11 -26.18
C SER A 184 -0.63 -13.13 -27.37
N ASN A 185 -0.15 -11.89 -27.20
CA ASN A 185 -0.11 -10.84 -28.22
C ASN A 185 1.33 -10.43 -28.55
N LEU A 186 1.55 -9.70 -29.64
CA LEU A 186 2.87 -9.22 -30.05
C LEU A 186 3.40 -8.19 -29.04
N LEU A 187 4.64 -8.35 -28.59
CA LEU A 187 5.28 -7.40 -27.71
C LEU A 187 5.99 -6.29 -28.50
N LEU A 188 5.79 -5.04 -28.08
CA LEU A 188 6.69 -3.93 -28.37
C LEU A 188 7.25 -3.39 -27.04
N VAL A 189 8.52 -3.05 -27.02
CA VAL A 189 9.20 -2.51 -25.83
C VAL A 189 9.47 -1.03 -26.03
N ASP A 190 9.07 -0.22 -25.08
CA ASP A 190 9.32 1.22 -25.10
C ASP A 190 9.90 1.64 -23.75
N ALA A 191 11.11 2.21 -23.74
CA ALA A 191 11.84 2.48 -22.52
C ALA A 191 12.34 3.93 -22.49
N SER A 192 12.31 4.53 -21.30
CA SER A 192 12.93 5.84 -21.07
C SER A 192 14.46 5.78 -21.20
N ASN A 193 15.03 4.57 -21.08
CA ASN A 193 16.44 4.28 -21.30
C ASN A 193 16.61 3.58 -22.65
N GLU A 194 17.12 4.28 -23.66
CA GLU A 194 17.19 3.72 -25.02
C GLU A 194 18.07 2.47 -25.12
N ASP A 195 19.17 2.41 -24.38
CA ASP A 195 20.07 1.25 -24.38
C ASP A 195 19.36 0.01 -23.84
N LEU A 196 18.46 0.17 -22.87
CA LEU A 196 17.63 -0.91 -22.36
C LEU A 196 16.72 -1.49 -23.46
N SER A 197 15.95 -0.64 -24.17
CA SER A 197 15.09 -1.11 -25.26
C SER A 197 15.90 -1.71 -26.42
N LYS A 198 17.03 -1.08 -26.79
CA LYS A 198 17.94 -1.57 -27.84
C LYS A 198 18.40 -2.99 -27.55
N ARG A 199 18.91 -3.25 -26.33
CA ARG A 199 19.41 -4.56 -25.93
C ARG A 199 18.31 -5.62 -25.83
N LEU A 200 17.15 -5.27 -25.25
CA LEU A 200 16.01 -6.19 -25.19
C LEU A 200 15.55 -6.62 -26.58
N ILE A 201 15.50 -5.70 -27.55
CA ILE A 201 15.12 -6.00 -28.93
C ILE A 201 16.21 -6.79 -29.64
N ALA A 202 17.49 -6.47 -29.42
CA ALA A 202 18.59 -7.25 -29.97
C ALA A 202 18.58 -8.72 -29.50
N ASP A 203 18.21 -8.98 -28.24
CA ASP A 203 17.98 -10.33 -27.73
C ASP A 203 16.84 -11.04 -28.47
N HIS A 204 15.74 -10.32 -28.74
CA HIS A 204 14.62 -10.87 -29.53
C HIS A 204 15.03 -11.20 -30.97
N VAL A 205 15.79 -10.31 -31.62
CA VAL A 205 16.32 -10.54 -32.97
C VAL A 205 17.20 -11.78 -33.01
N SER A 206 18.10 -11.93 -32.03
CA SER A 206 18.99 -13.08 -31.93
C SER A 206 18.21 -14.39 -31.76
N LEU A 207 17.17 -14.36 -30.94
CA LEU A 207 16.30 -15.50 -30.68
C LEU A 207 15.46 -15.90 -31.91
N ILE A 208 14.87 -14.93 -32.60
CA ILE A 208 14.09 -15.15 -33.83
C ILE A 208 15.00 -15.67 -34.95
N LYS A 209 16.20 -15.08 -35.10
CA LYS A 209 17.22 -15.54 -36.05
C LYS A 209 17.54 -17.01 -35.81
N SER A 210 17.88 -17.38 -34.58
CA SER A 210 18.18 -18.77 -34.19
C SER A 210 17.05 -19.74 -34.58
N LYS A 211 15.79 -19.39 -34.30
CA LYS A 211 14.64 -20.24 -34.68
C LYS A 211 14.42 -20.30 -36.20
N ALA A 212 14.54 -19.18 -36.89
CA ALA A 212 14.32 -19.11 -38.33
C ALA A 212 15.35 -19.92 -39.13
N THR A 213 16.59 -20.00 -38.63
CA THR A 213 17.69 -20.75 -39.26
C THR A 213 17.72 -22.23 -38.89
N ALA A 214 17.07 -22.64 -37.78
CA ALA A 214 17.07 -24.04 -37.34
C ALA A 214 16.11 -24.95 -38.14
N GLY A 215 15.05 -24.38 -38.73
CA GLY A 215 14.07 -25.12 -39.53
C GLY A 215 14.40 -25.17 -41.02
N ALA A 216 13.77 -26.08 -41.77
CA ALA A 216 13.85 -26.11 -43.22
C ALA A 216 13.39 -24.76 -43.84
N ALA A 217 13.95 -24.39 -44.99
CA ALA A 217 13.66 -23.11 -45.66
C ALA A 217 12.18 -22.92 -46.04
N THR A 218 11.40 -24.00 -46.11
CA THR A 218 9.96 -23.99 -46.43
C THR A 218 9.04 -24.09 -45.21
N SER A 219 9.57 -24.37 -44.02
CA SER A 219 8.75 -24.52 -42.81
C SER A 219 8.35 -23.17 -42.23
N SER A 220 7.14 -23.11 -41.67
CA SER A 220 6.69 -21.96 -40.89
C SER A 220 7.47 -21.85 -39.58
N VAL A 221 7.82 -20.62 -39.18
CA VAL A 221 8.46 -20.31 -37.91
C VAL A 221 7.36 -19.97 -36.90
N GLU A 222 7.24 -20.80 -35.88
CA GLU A 222 6.27 -20.60 -34.79
C GLU A 222 6.59 -19.35 -33.97
N ASN A 223 5.54 -18.71 -33.47
CA ASN A 223 5.69 -17.57 -32.57
C ASN A 223 6.39 -17.99 -31.27
N ILE A 224 7.27 -17.13 -30.79
CA ILE A 224 7.97 -17.34 -29.52
C ILE A 224 7.05 -16.88 -28.39
N LYS A 225 6.64 -17.82 -27.53
CA LYS A 225 5.64 -17.58 -26.48
C LYS A 225 6.25 -17.24 -25.12
N ASP A 226 5.49 -16.40 -24.41
CA ASP A 226 5.30 -16.27 -22.95
C ASP A 226 6.55 -16.15 -22.08
N TYR A 227 7.17 -14.99 -22.21
CA TYR A 227 7.93 -14.41 -21.11
C TYR A 227 6.99 -13.68 -20.16
N THR A 228 7.11 -13.93 -18.87
CA THR A 228 6.34 -13.23 -17.85
C THR A 228 6.85 -11.81 -17.63
N LYS A 229 6.09 -10.95 -16.95
CA LYS A 229 6.58 -9.62 -16.50
C LYS A 229 7.90 -9.77 -15.72
N GLY A 230 7.98 -10.78 -14.83
CA GLY A 230 9.19 -11.09 -14.07
C GLY A 230 10.40 -11.46 -14.94
N HIS A 231 10.19 -12.18 -16.05
CA HIS A 231 11.28 -12.49 -16.98
C HIS A 231 11.83 -11.23 -17.67
N TYR A 232 10.97 -10.31 -18.12
CA TYR A 232 11.43 -9.04 -18.72
C TYR A 232 12.14 -8.15 -17.70
N LEU A 233 11.64 -8.09 -16.47
CA LEU A 233 12.32 -7.41 -15.37
C LEU A 233 13.69 -8.02 -15.09
N LEU A 234 13.82 -9.35 -15.09
CA LEU A 234 15.11 -10.01 -14.90
C LEU A 234 16.11 -9.67 -16.02
N ARG A 235 15.68 -9.65 -17.28
CA ARG A 235 16.52 -9.19 -18.39
C ARG A 235 16.93 -7.73 -18.22
N ALA A 236 15.99 -6.86 -17.83
CA ALA A 236 16.28 -5.47 -17.56
C ALA A 236 17.31 -5.31 -16.43
N LEU A 237 17.17 -6.05 -15.34
CA LEU A 237 18.13 -6.06 -14.23
C LEU A 237 19.52 -6.52 -14.67
N ASN A 238 19.62 -7.56 -15.51
CA ASN A 238 20.89 -8.02 -16.08
C ASN A 238 21.56 -6.95 -16.94
N ILE A 239 20.80 -6.30 -17.83
CA ILE A 239 21.29 -5.22 -18.67
C ILE A 239 21.80 -4.07 -17.80
N LEU A 240 21.00 -3.62 -16.83
CA LEU A 240 21.35 -2.52 -15.93
C LEU A 240 22.54 -2.86 -15.02
N ALA A 241 22.68 -4.11 -14.58
CA ALA A 241 23.82 -4.56 -13.77
C ALA A 241 25.15 -4.56 -14.55
N SER A 242 25.10 -4.64 -15.88
CA SER A 242 26.30 -4.59 -16.74
C SER A 242 26.83 -3.18 -17.01
N LYS A 243 26.10 -2.13 -16.58
CA LYS A 243 26.48 -0.74 -16.80
C LYS A 243 27.34 -0.19 -15.66
N GLU A 244 28.34 0.61 -16.01
CA GLU A 244 29.18 1.32 -15.03
C GLU A 244 28.46 2.49 -14.35
N ARG A 245 27.48 3.10 -15.02
CA ARG A 245 26.70 4.23 -14.49
C ARG A 245 25.33 3.76 -14.00
N ASP A 246 24.98 4.22 -12.81
CA ASP A 246 23.67 4.00 -12.22
C ASP A 246 22.64 4.96 -12.84
N ASP A 247 21.92 4.45 -13.85
CA ASP A 247 20.78 5.15 -14.43
C ASP A 247 19.64 5.20 -13.40
N THR A 248 19.11 6.39 -13.13
CA THR A 248 17.99 6.62 -12.20
C THR A 248 16.63 6.54 -12.91
N ILE A 249 16.60 6.83 -14.21
CA ILE A 249 15.42 6.76 -15.08
C ILE A 249 15.52 5.49 -15.92
N THR A 250 14.71 4.50 -15.56
CA THR A 250 14.75 3.16 -16.17
C THR A 250 13.37 2.62 -16.52
N ALA A 251 12.31 3.43 -16.36
CA ALA A 251 10.94 3.03 -16.66
C ALA A 251 10.80 2.51 -18.09
N PHE A 252 10.03 1.45 -18.25
CA PHE A 252 9.70 0.91 -19.56
C PHE A 252 8.28 0.33 -19.59
N ASN A 253 7.75 0.23 -20.80
CA ASN A 253 6.41 -0.20 -21.12
C ASN A 253 6.49 -1.47 -21.97
N LEU A 254 5.70 -2.48 -21.59
CA LEU A 254 5.47 -3.67 -22.38
C LEU A 254 4.13 -3.49 -23.11
N TRP A 255 4.20 -3.16 -24.40
CA TRP A 255 3.02 -2.97 -25.25
C TRP A 255 2.60 -4.33 -25.84
N CYS A 256 1.44 -4.79 -25.44
CA CYS A 256 0.82 -6.05 -25.80
C CYS A 256 -0.17 -5.80 -26.96
N PHE A 257 0.24 -6.08 -28.20
CA PHE A 257 -0.44 -5.66 -29.42
C PHE A 257 -1.03 -6.83 -30.23
N THR A 258 -2.23 -6.66 -30.77
CA THR A 258 -2.79 -7.58 -31.78
C THR A 258 -3.53 -6.84 -32.89
N ASN A 259 -3.32 -7.28 -34.14
CA ASN A 259 -4.08 -6.83 -35.31
C ASN A 259 -4.99 -7.93 -35.87
N SER A 260 -5.37 -8.90 -35.04
CA SER A 260 -6.17 -10.07 -35.45
C SER A 260 -7.64 -9.94 -35.02
N GLY A 261 -8.56 -10.55 -35.79
CA GLY A 261 -10.00 -10.54 -35.48
C GLY A 261 -10.75 -9.30 -35.99
N THR A 262 -11.66 -8.75 -35.17
CA THR A 262 -12.57 -7.65 -35.52
C THR A 262 -11.91 -6.27 -35.48
N GLY A 263 -10.75 -6.11 -34.83
CA GLY A 263 -10.08 -4.82 -34.64
C GLY A 263 -8.63 -4.96 -34.18
N ALA A 264 -7.90 -3.84 -34.22
CA ALA A 264 -6.59 -3.77 -33.56
C ALA A 264 -6.81 -3.45 -32.07
N SER A 265 -6.08 -4.11 -31.18
CA SER A 265 -6.09 -3.79 -29.75
C SER A 265 -4.68 -3.72 -29.19
N CYS A 266 -4.52 -2.91 -28.13
CA CYS A 266 -3.25 -2.77 -27.45
C CYS A 266 -3.48 -2.57 -25.94
N GLU A 267 -2.80 -3.38 -25.14
CA GLU A 267 -2.69 -3.24 -23.69
C GLU A 267 -1.26 -2.81 -23.35
N ILE A 268 -1.07 -1.98 -22.32
CA ILE A 268 0.25 -1.48 -21.93
C ILE A 268 0.49 -1.80 -20.47
N ASP A 269 1.45 -2.68 -20.19
CA ASP A 269 1.95 -2.89 -18.84
C ASP A 269 3.10 -1.93 -18.57
N ARG A 270 2.83 -0.93 -17.73
CA ARG A 270 3.84 0.05 -17.31
C ARG A 270 4.70 -0.52 -16.20
N ILE A 271 6.01 -0.29 -16.29
CA ILE A 271 6.97 -0.64 -15.24
C ILE A 271 7.64 0.66 -14.79
N PRO A 272 7.32 1.16 -13.59
CA PRO A 272 7.87 2.41 -13.08
C PRO A 272 9.34 2.27 -12.71
N SER A 273 10.08 3.40 -12.74
CA SER A 273 11.50 3.41 -12.37
C SER A 273 11.72 2.98 -10.92
N GLN A 274 10.79 3.31 -10.02
CA GLN A 274 10.88 2.96 -8.60
C GLN A 274 10.91 1.43 -8.41
N LEU A 275 9.99 0.69 -9.03
CA LEU A 275 9.96 -0.78 -8.97
C LEU A 275 11.28 -1.39 -9.46
N ILE A 276 11.87 -0.85 -10.53
CA ILE A 276 13.16 -1.34 -11.04
C ILE A 276 14.29 -1.03 -10.07
N ASN A 277 14.31 0.16 -9.46
CA ASN A 277 15.31 0.56 -8.50
C ASN A 277 15.23 -0.31 -7.21
N ASP A 278 14.02 -0.58 -6.74
CA ASP A 278 13.74 -1.45 -5.60
C ASP A 278 14.23 -2.88 -5.88
N LEU A 279 13.86 -3.45 -7.03
CA LEU A 279 14.37 -4.75 -7.47
C LEU A 279 15.89 -4.74 -7.63
N ARG A 280 16.47 -3.66 -8.15
CA ARG A 280 17.92 -3.52 -8.34
C ARG A 280 18.65 -3.49 -7.01
N SER A 281 18.10 -2.86 -5.97
CA SER A 281 18.67 -2.83 -4.62
C SER A 281 18.84 -4.24 -4.05
N LEU A 282 17.84 -5.11 -4.26
CA LEU A 282 17.90 -6.52 -3.87
C LEU A 282 18.82 -7.32 -4.81
N TYR A 283 18.72 -7.09 -6.12
CA TYR A 283 19.44 -7.85 -7.16
C TYR A 283 20.97 -7.61 -7.18
N LYS A 284 21.41 -6.41 -6.80
CA LYS A 284 22.84 -6.05 -6.74
C LYS A 284 23.58 -6.83 -5.64
N ASN A 285 22.89 -7.22 -4.56
CA ASN A 285 23.50 -8.01 -3.50
C ASN A 285 23.62 -9.49 -3.94
N PRO A 286 24.84 -10.04 -4.08
CA PRO A 286 25.04 -11.42 -4.54
C PRO A 286 24.35 -12.48 -3.68
N SER A 287 24.19 -12.24 -2.37
CA SER A 287 23.51 -13.20 -1.48
C SER A 287 21.99 -13.19 -1.62
N LEU A 288 21.40 -12.10 -2.13
CA LEU A 288 19.95 -11.92 -2.28
C LEU A 288 19.48 -12.24 -3.69
N ARG A 289 20.36 -12.05 -4.68
CA ARG A 289 20.08 -12.24 -6.11
C ARG A 289 19.39 -13.58 -6.43
N PRO A 290 19.83 -14.75 -5.92
CA PRO A 290 19.18 -16.02 -6.26
C PRO A 290 17.69 -16.06 -5.86
N THR A 291 17.34 -15.44 -4.74
CA THR A 291 15.95 -15.35 -4.28
C THR A 291 15.12 -14.42 -5.17
N VAL A 292 15.65 -13.25 -5.55
CA VAL A 292 14.98 -12.36 -6.53
C VAL A 292 14.72 -13.10 -7.83
N GLU A 293 15.73 -13.78 -8.38
CA GLU A 293 15.58 -14.54 -9.62
C GLU A 293 14.56 -15.67 -9.49
N GLY A 294 14.57 -16.40 -8.37
CA GLY A 294 13.62 -17.47 -8.10
C GLY A 294 12.17 -16.97 -8.07
N ILE A 295 11.93 -15.81 -7.43
CA ILE A 295 10.60 -15.20 -7.38
C ILE A 295 10.17 -14.71 -8.77
N LEU A 296 11.03 -13.98 -9.49
CA LEU A 296 10.70 -13.43 -10.81
C LEU A 296 10.51 -14.51 -11.90
N LYS A 297 11.14 -15.68 -11.75
CA LYS A 297 10.95 -16.84 -12.65
C LYS A 297 9.68 -17.64 -12.31
N ASN A 298 9.12 -17.48 -11.12
CA ASN A 298 7.98 -18.26 -10.67
C ASN A 298 6.65 -17.57 -11.02
N SER A 299 5.99 -18.09 -12.06
CA SER A 299 4.74 -17.52 -12.58
C SER A 299 3.59 -17.48 -11.58
N LYS A 300 3.62 -18.30 -10.52
CA LYS A 300 2.57 -18.37 -9.50
C LYS A 300 2.63 -17.23 -8.48
N ILE A 301 3.82 -16.68 -8.22
CA ILE A 301 4.05 -15.71 -7.14
C ILE A 301 4.62 -14.38 -7.62
N GLN A 302 5.17 -14.31 -8.83
CA GLN A 302 5.81 -13.09 -9.33
C GLN A 302 4.86 -11.89 -9.38
N SER A 303 3.57 -12.07 -9.69
CA SER A 303 2.64 -10.95 -9.87
C SER A 303 2.41 -10.30 -8.51
N ASP A 304 1.96 -11.11 -7.56
CA ASP A 304 1.75 -10.68 -6.17
C ASP A 304 3.02 -10.07 -5.56
N PHE A 305 4.20 -10.62 -5.83
CA PHE A 305 5.45 -10.02 -5.36
C PHE A 305 5.70 -8.63 -5.95
N LEU A 306 5.52 -8.47 -7.26
CA LEU A 306 5.74 -7.19 -7.94
C LEU A 306 4.71 -6.15 -7.49
N ASP A 307 3.45 -6.55 -7.34
CA ASP A 307 2.36 -5.66 -6.92
C ASP A 307 2.57 -5.20 -5.47
N ASN A 308 3.00 -6.10 -4.57
CA ASN A 308 3.33 -5.72 -3.19
C ASN A 308 4.59 -4.86 -3.12
N LEU A 309 5.63 -5.15 -3.90
CA LEU A 309 6.84 -4.35 -3.92
C LEU A 309 6.57 -2.93 -4.44
N GLU A 310 5.81 -2.80 -5.53
CA GLU A 310 5.40 -1.49 -6.08
C GLU A 310 4.57 -0.69 -5.06
N GLY A 311 3.65 -1.36 -4.35
CA GLY A 311 2.84 -0.75 -3.29
C GLY A 311 3.57 -0.52 -1.96
N HIS A 312 4.85 -0.91 -1.83
CA HIS A 312 5.59 -0.92 -0.55
C HIS A 312 4.82 -1.68 0.56
N LEU A 313 4.24 -2.81 0.18
CA LEU A 313 3.44 -3.67 1.05
C LEU A 313 4.20 -4.94 1.41
N ASP A 314 3.82 -5.53 2.53
CA ASP A 314 4.36 -6.81 2.97
C ASP A 314 3.92 -7.95 2.04
N PHE A 315 4.86 -8.78 1.57
CA PHE A 315 4.57 -9.86 0.65
C PHE A 315 4.49 -11.20 1.39
N TYR A 316 3.31 -11.83 1.37
CA TYR A 316 3.06 -13.06 2.12
C TYR A 316 3.97 -14.23 1.69
N GLY A 317 4.43 -14.26 0.44
CA GLY A 317 5.29 -15.33 -0.06
C GLY A 317 6.72 -15.34 0.54
N LEU A 318 7.07 -14.36 1.38
CA LEU A 318 8.33 -14.37 2.13
C LEU A 318 8.29 -15.27 3.37
N TYR A 319 7.09 -15.50 3.92
CA TYR A 319 6.91 -16.23 5.16
C TYR A 319 6.87 -17.74 4.92
N PRO A 320 7.40 -18.55 5.86
CA PRO A 320 7.14 -19.97 5.89
C PRO A 320 5.63 -20.25 5.87
N ASN A 321 5.22 -21.25 5.09
CA ASN A 321 3.86 -21.76 5.06
C ASN A 321 3.88 -23.28 4.89
N LYS A 322 2.71 -23.94 4.81
CA LYS A 322 2.62 -25.40 4.76
C LYS A 322 3.45 -26.05 3.64
N ASN A 323 3.67 -25.33 2.53
CA ASN A 323 4.30 -25.85 1.31
C ASN A 323 5.61 -25.13 0.97
N SER A 324 6.12 -24.25 1.85
CA SER A 324 7.30 -23.44 1.58
C SER A 324 7.99 -23.06 2.88
N ASP A 325 9.31 -23.18 2.89
CA ASP A 325 10.15 -22.77 4.02
C ASP A 325 10.32 -21.24 4.12
N GLY A 326 9.70 -20.48 3.20
CA GLY A 326 9.86 -19.03 3.12
C GLY A 326 11.20 -18.63 2.49
N VAL A 327 11.67 -17.43 2.83
CA VAL A 327 12.97 -16.89 2.38
C VAL A 327 13.99 -16.82 3.53
N SER A 328 15.26 -16.63 3.20
CA SER A 328 16.31 -16.44 4.21
C SER A 328 16.09 -15.16 5.03
N ILE A 329 16.59 -15.14 6.27
CA ILE A 329 16.55 -13.95 7.16
C ILE A 329 17.13 -12.72 6.45
N HIS A 330 18.25 -12.89 5.75
CA HIS A 330 18.92 -11.80 5.04
C HIS A 330 18.04 -11.17 3.95
N PHE A 331 17.34 -11.99 3.17
CA PHE A 331 16.42 -11.51 2.15
C PHE A 331 15.18 -10.85 2.76
N TYR A 332 14.59 -11.50 3.76
CA TYR A 332 13.44 -10.99 4.47
C TYR A 332 13.71 -9.59 5.02
N GLU A 333 14.83 -9.39 5.72
CA GLU A 333 15.16 -8.09 6.29
C GLU A 333 15.46 -7.02 5.25
N ALA A 334 16.13 -7.38 4.16
CA ALA A 334 16.39 -6.45 3.06
C ALA A 334 15.06 -5.96 2.45
N TYR A 335 14.12 -6.88 2.22
CA TYR A 335 12.78 -6.55 1.73
C TYR A 335 12.01 -5.68 2.73
N GLN A 336 11.98 -6.06 4.02
CA GLN A 336 11.24 -5.30 5.03
C GLN A 336 11.79 -3.89 5.24
N ARG A 337 13.12 -3.69 5.17
CA ARG A 337 13.71 -2.35 5.19
C ARG A 337 13.31 -1.53 3.96
N LEU A 338 13.28 -2.16 2.79
CA LEU A 338 12.89 -1.52 1.53
C LEU A 338 11.45 -1.00 1.56
N ILE A 339 10.52 -1.75 2.16
CA ILE A 339 9.11 -1.34 2.31
C ILE A 339 8.83 -0.50 3.58
N GLY A 340 9.87 -0.02 4.26
CA GLY A 340 9.72 0.88 5.42
C GLY A 340 9.42 0.20 6.77
N ASN A 341 9.51 -1.12 6.89
CA ASN A 341 9.29 -1.87 8.13
C ASN A 341 10.58 -2.12 8.95
N GLY A 342 11.67 -1.39 8.66
CA GLY A 342 12.99 -1.61 9.26
C GLY A 342 13.00 -1.58 10.79
N GLU A 343 12.33 -0.61 11.41
CA GLU A 343 12.27 -0.47 12.88
C GLU A 343 11.56 -1.65 13.57
N ARG A 344 10.61 -2.27 12.88
CA ARG A 344 9.83 -3.41 13.43
C ARG A 344 10.63 -4.69 13.50
N LEU A 345 11.71 -4.80 12.73
CA LEU A 345 12.55 -6.01 12.69
C LEU A 345 13.17 -6.31 14.05
N GLY A 346 13.71 -5.30 14.73
CA GLY A 346 14.32 -5.45 16.06
C GLY A 346 13.31 -5.95 17.09
N TYR A 347 12.12 -5.33 17.13
CA TYR A 347 11.05 -5.77 18.00
C TYR A 347 10.55 -7.18 17.64
N ALA A 348 10.36 -7.50 16.37
CA ALA A 348 9.86 -8.81 15.96
C ALA A 348 10.82 -9.95 16.38
N LYS A 349 12.13 -9.75 16.18
CA LYS A 349 13.17 -10.69 16.66
C LYS A 349 13.12 -10.85 18.18
N TYR A 350 13.07 -9.73 18.90
CA TYR A 350 13.09 -9.78 20.35
C TYR A 350 11.83 -10.43 20.93
N VAL A 351 10.65 -10.13 20.38
CA VAL A 351 9.40 -10.80 20.79
C VAL A 351 9.43 -12.29 20.46
N ALA A 352 10.04 -12.71 19.35
CA ALA A 352 10.24 -14.12 19.04
C ALA A 352 11.14 -14.83 20.05
N HIS A 353 12.22 -14.16 20.49
CA HIS A 353 13.10 -14.62 21.57
C HIS A 353 12.36 -14.73 22.92
N LEU A 354 11.55 -13.74 23.27
CA LEU A 354 10.72 -13.81 24.48
C LEU A 354 9.72 -14.97 24.40
N LEU A 355 9.14 -15.22 23.22
CA LEU A 355 8.21 -16.32 22.99
C LEU A 355 8.89 -17.70 23.15
N SER A 356 10.17 -17.84 22.79
CA SER A 356 10.93 -19.09 22.94
C SER A 356 11.40 -19.36 24.37
N LYS A 357 11.58 -18.32 25.20
CA LYS A 357 11.93 -18.45 26.63
C LYS A 357 10.80 -18.95 27.53
N GLU A 358 9.55 -18.83 27.11
CA GLU A 358 8.41 -19.19 27.93
C GLU A 358 8.20 -20.71 28.01
N GLU A 359 7.76 -21.18 29.19
CA GLU A 359 7.39 -22.58 29.37
C GLU A 359 5.98 -22.84 28.83
N TRP A 360 5.92 -23.58 27.72
CA TRP A 360 4.68 -23.96 27.05
C TRP A 360 4.32 -25.41 27.33
N ASN A 361 3.02 -25.71 27.36
CA ASN A 361 2.59 -27.11 27.42
C ASN A 361 2.80 -27.81 26.06
N LYS A 362 2.72 -29.15 26.05
CA LYS A 362 2.91 -29.97 24.85
C LYS A 362 2.07 -29.54 23.65
N ASN A 363 0.81 -29.14 23.87
CA ASN A 363 -0.10 -28.71 22.80
C ASN A 363 0.30 -27.35 22.24
N GLN A 364 0.72 -26.42 23.10
CA GLN A 364 1.21 -25.09 22.74
C GLN A 364 2.53 -25.16 21.97
N HIS A 365 3.48 -26.00 22.38
CA HIS A 365 4.70 -26.25 21.61
C HIS A 365 4.39 -26.80 20.21
N LYS A 366 3.48 -27.78 20.12
CA LYS A 366 3.02 -28.33 18.83
C LYS A 366 2.31 -27.29 17.96
N PHE A 367 1.65 -26.31 18.57
CA PHE A 367 1.02 -25.21 17.85
C PHE A 367 2.05 -24.23 17.30
N LEU A 368 3.00 -23.79 18.12
CA LEU A 368 4.07 -22.89 17.70
C LEU A 368 5.01 -23.52 16.67
N SER A 369 5.15 -24.84 16.62
CA SER A 369 5.95 -25.52 15.59
C SER A 369 5.30 -25.52 14.20
N LYS A 370 4.05 -25.05 14.05
CA LYS A 370 3.41 -24.92 12.74
C LYS A 370 3.93 -23.67 12.03
N THR A 371 4.29 -23.79 10.75
CA THR A 371 4.72 -22.63 9.94
C THR A 371 3.63 -21.56 9.80
N ASP A 372 2.35 -21.96 9.84
CA ASP A 372 1.18 -21.10 9.71
C ASP A 372 0.48 -20.79 11.06
N ALA A 373 1.18 -20.92 12.19
CA ALA A 373 0.59 -20.72 13.53
C ALA A 373 -0.20 -19.40 13.67
N PRO A 374 0.30 -18.22 13.24
CA PRO A 374 -0.41 -16.94 13.40
C PRO A 374 -1.75 -16.89 12.67
N THR A 375 -1.91 -17.66 11.59
CA THR A 375 -3.11 -17.70 10.76
C THR A 375 -4.03 -18.87 11.08
N SER A 376 -3.51 -19.96 11.63
CA SER A 376 -4.29 -21.17 11.90
C SER A 376 -5.17 -21.06 13.14
N ASP A 377 -4.71 -20.38 14.19
CA ASP A 377 -5.50 -19.99 15.37
C ASP A 377 -5.01 -18.65 15.90
N TYR A 378 -5.57 -17.57 15.35
CA TYR A 378 -5.17 -16.21 15.67
C TYR A 378 -5.36 -15.86 17.16
N ALA A 379 -6.44 -16.32 17.77
CA ALA A 379 -6.75 -16.01 19.17
C ALA A 379 -5.75 -16.69 20.12
N LEU A 380 -5.45 -17.97 19.86
CA LEU A 380 -4.43 -18.70 20.63
C LEU A 380 -3.05 -18.06 20.45
N TYR A 381 -2.62 -17.78 19.21
CA TYR A 381 -1.30 -17.16 18.96
C TYR A 381 -1.18 -15.79 19.65
N LYS A 382 -2.21 -14.93 19.52
CA LYS A 382 -2.29 -13.64 20.22
C LYS A 382 -2.12 -13.82 21.73
N SER A 383 -2.84 -14.77 22.33
CA SER A 383 -2.78 -15.03 23.77
C SER A 383 -1.39 -15.48 24.24
N MET A 384 -0.70 -16.29 23.42
CA MET A 384 0.64 -16.79 23.74
C MET A 384 1.70 -15.70 23.63
N VAL A 385 1.68 -14.91 22.55
CA VAL A 385 2.57 -13.74 22.41
C VAL A 385 2.36 -12.78 23.58
N TYR A 386 1.11 -12.43 23.89
CA TYR A 386 0.82 -11.52 24.99
C TYR A 386 1.27 -12.08 26.35
N LYS A 387 1.07 -13.38 26.62
CA LYS A 387 1.58 -14.02 27.84
C LYS A 387 3.11 -13.90 27.93
N ALA A 388 3.83 -14.10 26.81
CA ALA A 388 5.28 -13.95 26.78
C ALA A 388 5.72 -12.51 27.10
N LEU A 389 5.03 -11.50 26.57
CA LEU A 389 5.32 -10.09 26.87
C LEU A 389 5.06 -9.75 28.36
N VAL A 390 3.99 -10.28 28.94
CA VAL A 390 3.70 -10.09 30.38
C VAL A 390 4.74 -10.78 31.26
N GLY A 391 5.11 -12.03 30.94
CA GLY A 391 6.16 -12.76 31.66
C GLY A 391 7.52 -12.07 31.58
N ALA A 392 7.87 -11.57 30.39
CA ALA A 392 9.06 -10.75 30.17
C ALA A 392 9.04 -9.45 30.97
N ALA A 393 7.88 -8.80 31.10
CA ALA A 393 7.74 -7.60 31.92
C ALA A 393 8.04 -7.90 33.40
N SER A 394 7.53 -9.00 33.97
CA SER A 394 7.86 -9.43 35.33
C SER A 394 9.34 -9.67 35.55
N ARG A 395 10.08 -10.09 34.51
CA ARG A 395 11.54 -10.28 34.50
C ARG A 395 12.33 -9.00 34.19
N LYS A 396 11.66 -7.86 34.00
CA LYS A 396 12.25 -6.57 33.56
C LYS A 396 12.86 -6.61 32.16
N GLU A 397 12.53 -7.61 31.36
CA GLU A 397 12.97 -7.80 29.98
C GLU A 397 12.00 -7.16 28.96
N TRP A 398 10.86 -6.61 29.40
CA TRP A 398 9.93 -5.91 28.51
C TRP A 398 9.29 -4.72 29.20
N HIS A 399 9.54 -3.52 28.67
CA HIS A 399 9.03 -2.26 29.20
C HIS A 399 7.71 -1.88 28.51
N TRP A 400 6.84 -1.14 29.19
CA TRP A 400 5.57 -0.70 28.62
C TRP A 400 5.76 0.19 27.37
N ALA A 401 6.83 0.99 27.33
CA ALA A 401 7.16 1.82 26.16
C ALA A 401 7.46 0.95 24.92
N HIS A 402 8.12 -0.20 25.08
CA HIS A 402 8.28 -1.17 24.00
C HIS A 402 6.93 -1.71 23.51
N HIS A 403 6.01 -1.96 24.45
CA HIS A 403 4.67 -2.42 24.11
C HIS A 403 3.89 -1.39 23.29
N VAL A 404 4.03 -0.11 23.60
CA VAL A 404 3.42 0.99 22.83
C VAL A 404 4.00 1.06 21.41
N SER A 405 5.31 0.91 21.25
CA SER A 405 5.97 1.01 19.94
C SER A 405 5.62 -0.10 18.94
N ILE A 406 5.02 -1.20 19.40
CA ILE A 406 4.59 -2.31 18.54
C ILE A 406 3.10 -2.28 18.18
N LEU A 407 2.34 -1.29 18.66
CA LEU A 407 0.92 -1.14 18.36
C LEU A 407 0.69 -0.86 16.87
N ASN A 408 -0.41 -1.40 16.33
CA ASN A 408 -0.82 -1.13 14.95
C ASN A 408 -1.25 0.34 14.74
N SER A 409 -1.76 0.98 15.80
CA SER A 409 -2.36 2.33 15.75
C SER A 409 -2.00 3.11 17.03
N PRO A 410 -0.74 3.54 17.18
CA PRO A 410 -0.28 4.26 18.38
C PRO A 410 -0.96 5.63 18.56
N ASP A 411 -1.53 6.22 17.51
CA ASP A 411 -2.21 7.53 17.58
C ASP A 411 -3.72 7.45 17.90
N LYS A 412 -4.24 6.24 18.13
CA LYS A 412 -5.68 6.02 18.35
C LYS A 412 -6.04 6.10 19.83
N ILE A 413 -7.03 6.94 20.15
CA ILE A 413 -7.67 7.05 21.47
C ILE A 413 -9.19 6.90 21.31
N PRO A 414 -9.88 6.11 22.16
CA PRO A 414 -9.34 5.22 23.19
C PRO A 414 -8.37 4.15 22.67
N ILE A 415 -7.44 3.72 23.52
CA ILE A 415 -6.28 2.89 23.12
C ILE A 415 -6.71 1.53 22.55
N ASP A 416 -6.11 1.16 21.42
CA ASP A 416 -6.23 -0.15 20.78
C ASP A 416 -4.93 -0.97 20.97
N SER A 417 -4.99 -2.11 21.68
CA SER A 417 -3.82 -2.97 21.93
C SER A 417 -3.45 -3.92 20.79
N THR A 418 -4.05 -3.75 19.61
CA THR A 418 -3.80 -4.67 18.51
C THR A 418 -2.37 -4.52 17.97
N ILE A 419 -1.59 -5.60 18.00
CA ILE A 419 -0.22 -5.70 17.46
C ILE A 419 -0.13 -6.70 16.28
N SER A 420 -1.26 -6.97 15.62
CA SER A 420 -1.42 -8.07 14.66
C SER A 420 -0.53 -7.98 13.43
N ARG A 421 -0.09 -6.77 13.04
CA ARG A 421 0.84 -6.57 11.92
C ARG A 421 2.20 -7.22 12.16
N MET A 422 2.57 -7.46 13.43
CA MET A 422 3.85 -8.05 13.78
C MET A 422 3.82 -9.57 13.93
N TYR A 423 2.66 -10.21 14.13
CA TYR A 423 2.62 -11.64 14.48
C TYR A 423 3.29 -12.54 13.45
N ARG A 424 3.15 -12.25 12.16
CA ARG A 424 3.86 -13.02 11.12
C ARG A 424 5.37 -12.78 11.15
N MET A 425 5.80 -11.53 11.39
CA MET A 425 7.22 -11.20 11.54
C MET A 425 7.84 -11.90 12.75
N VAL A 426 7.14 -11.89 13.88
CA VAL A 426 7.53 -12.60 15.11
C VAL A 426 7.64 -14.09 14.82
N HIS A 427 6.64 -14.67 14.13
CA HIS A 427 6.65 -16.09 13.83
C HIS A 427 7.74 -16.51 12.85
N PHE A 428 8.04 -15.66 11.87
CA PHE A 428 9.16 -15.82 10.96
C PHE A 428 10.47 -16.00 11.75
N TYR A 429 10.74 -15.09 12.67
CA TYR A 429 11.94 -15.17 13.51
C TYR A 429 11.89 -16.32 14.51
N TYR A 430 10.72 -16.63 15.08
CA TYR A 430 10.57 -17.78 15.98
C TYR A 430 10.92 -19.10 15.28
N SER A 431 10.61 -19.21 13.97
CA SER A 431 10.90 -20.41 13.18
C SER A 431 12.33 -20.44 12.64
N ALA A 432 12.95 -19.27 12.43
CA ALA A 432 14.22 -19.14 11.72
C ALA A 432 15.43 -18.94 12.65
N LEU A 433 15.24 -18.41 13.87
CA LEU A 433 16.32 -18.18 14.82
C LEU A 433 16.64 -19.45 15.61
N SER A 434 17.93 -19.62 15.89
CA SER A 434 18.44 -20.63 16.81
C SER A 434 18.39 -20.12 18.25
N ALA A 435 18.43 -21.03 19.23
CA ALA A 435 18.50 -20.65 20.65
C ALA A 435 19.82 -19.97 21.04
N GLU A 436 20.85 -20.07 20.18
CA GLU A 436 22.19 -19.50 20.39
C GLU A 436 22.36 -18.14 19.72
N ASP A 437 21.37 -17.68 18.93
CA ASP A 437 21.44 -16.39 18.25
C ASP A 437 21.41 -15.25 19.28
N ASP A 438 22.35 -14.31 19.17
CA ASP A 438 22.38 -13.12 20.03
C ASP A 438 21.28 -12.14 19.62
N VAL A 439 20.22 -12.06 20.43
CA VAL A 439 19.07 -11.18 20.19
C VAL A 439 19.08 -10.02 21.18
N VAL A 440 19.46 -8.84 20.68
CA VAL A 440 19.52 -7.61 21.46
C VAL A 440 18.12 -6.98 21.56
N MET A 441 17.76 -6.58 22.78
CA MET A 441 16.56 -5.79 23.06
C MET A 441 16.70 -4.39 22.43
N PRO A 442 15.69 -3.90 21.69
CA PRO A 442 15.68 -2.49 21.27
C PRO A 442 15.82 -1.54 22.47
N ALA A 443 16.43 -0.38 22.24
CA ALA A 443 16.52 0.65 23.28
C ALA A 443 15.11 1.14 23.67
N ILE A 444 14.93 1.48 24.95
CA ILE A 444 13.66 2.01 25.46
C ILE A 444 13.32 3.30 24.72
N PRO A 445 12.23 3.32 23.94
CA PRO A 445 11.85 4.51 23.18
C PRO A 445 11.27 5.56 24.13
N ASP A 446 11.57 6.83 23.86
CA ASP A 446 10.88 7.92 24.50
C ASP A 446 9.50 8.10 23.84
N VAL A 447 8.47 7.63 24.53
CA VAL A 447 7.07 7.75 24.11
C VAL A 447 6.33 8.84 24.90
N SER A 448 7.00 9.57 25.80
CA SER A 448 6.36 10.53 26.70
C SER A 448 5.67 11.69 25.96
N ASN A 449 6.25 12.11 24.83
CA ASN A 449 5.73 13.16 23.96
C ASN A 449 4.75 12.65 22.89
N GLN A 450 4.30 11.39 22.99
CA GLN A 450 3.28 10.83 22.12
C GLN A 450 1.91 10.88 22.79
N LEU A 451 0.86 11.00 21.98
CA LEU A 451 -0.53 11.06 22.44
C LEU A 451 -0.91 9.85 23.32
N ILE A 452 -0.51 8.64 22.94
CA ILE A 452 -0.70 7.44 23.77
C ILE A 452 0.19 7.41 25.02
N GLY A 453 1.38 8.00 24.97
CA GLY A 453 2.26 8.12 26.14
C GLY A 453 1.64 8.99 27.21
N GLN A 454 1.12 10.17 26.85
CA GLN A 454 0.35 11.02 27.76
C GLN A 454 -0.87 10.28 28.30
N ALA A 455 -1.64 9.62 27.44
CA ALA A 455 -2.83 8.88 27.82
C ALA A 455 -2.54 7.80 28.89
N VAL A 456 -1.50 6.99 28.69
CA VAL A 456 -1.15 5.92 29.63
C VAL A 456 -0.52 6.49 30.91
N ASN A 457 0.30 7.54 30.82
CA ASN A 457 0.93 8.15 31.99
C ASN A 457 -0.10 8.76 32.94
N VAL A 458 -1.22 9.30 32.45
CA VAL A 458 -2.36 9.73 33.29
C VAL A 458 -2.78 8.58 34.21
N PHE A 459 -2.92 7.37 33.68
CA PHE A 459 -3.28 6.20 34.49
C PHE A 459 -2.16 5.73 35.41
N PHE A 460 -0.90 5.80 34.98
CA PHE A 460 0.24 5.46 35.84
C PHE A 460 0.33 6.37 37.06
N GLN A 461 0.15 7.68 36.88
CA GLN A 461 0.10 8.63 37.99
C GLN A 461 -1.05 8.27 38.95
N VAL A 462 -2.26 8.11 38.43
CA VAL A 462 -3.45 7.81 39.24
C VAL A 462 -3.27 6.49 40.02
N MET A 463 -2.58 5.49 39.44
CA MET A 463 -2.25 4.25 40.14
C MET A 463 -1.16 4.41 41.20
N GLY A 464 -0.16 5.27 40.97
CA GLY A 464 0.89 5.57 41.95
C GLY A 464 0.36 6.24 43.22
N GLU A 465 -0.74 7.00 43.11
CA GLU A 465 -1.42 7.65 44.24
C GLU A 465 -2.36 6.71 45.02
N ASP A 466 -2.73 5.56 44.46
CA ASP A 466 -3.75 4.71 45.04
C ASP A 466 -3.25 3.89 46.24
N LYS A 467 -3.52 4.40 47.44
CA LYS A 467 -3.19 3.74 48.72
C LYS A 467 -3.98 2.45 48.98
N ARG A 468 -5.01 2.13 48.18
CA ARG A 468 -5.85 0.93 48.33
C ARG A 468 -5.42 -0.26 47.47
N ASN A 469 -4.32 -0.12 46.73
CA ASN A 469 -3.69 -1.19 45.94
C ASN A 469 -4.63 -1.83 44.90
N TYR A 470 -5.35 -1.01 44.14
CA TYR A 470 -6.23 -1.44 43.05
C TYR A 470 -5.49 -2.26 41.97
N SER A 471 -4.16 -2.14 41.90
CA SER A 471 -3.24 -2.92 41.06
C SER A 471 -3.42 -4.44 41.20
N SER A 472 -3.79 -4.95 42.37
CA SER A 472 -4.01 -6.38 42.62
C SER A 472 -5.08 -6.98 41.69
N ARG A 473 -6.11 -6.22 41.34
CA ARG A 473 -7.18 -6.65 40.40
C ARG A 473 -6.64 -6.80 38.98
N TRP A 474 -5.73 -5.93 38.59
CA TRP A 474 -5.10 -5.89 37.27
C TRP A 474 -4.07 -7.00 37.06
N LEU A 475 -3.48 -7.50 38.15
CA LEU A 475 -2.55 -8.62 38.14
C LEU A 475 -3.25 -9.99 38.13
N GLY A 476 -4.55 -10.03 38.46
CA GLY A 476 -5.35 -11.26 38.48
C GLY A 476 -5.64 -11.86 37.11
N SER A 477 -6.15 -13.09 37.10
CA SER A 477 -6.51 -13.83 35.86
C SER A 477 -7.66 -13.19 35.08
N ARG A 478 -8.54 -12.42 35.74
CA ARG A 478 -9.69 -11.73 35.16
C ARG A 478 -9.46 -10.24 34.90
N TYR A 479 -8.21 -9.81 34.69
CA TYR A 479 -7.86 -8.39 34.49
C TYR A 479 -8.68 -7.69 33.37
N GLN A 480 -9.13 -8.43 32.35
CA GLN A 480 -9.95 -7.88 31.27
C GLN A 480 -11.35 -7.43 31.73
N GLU A 481 -11.84 -7.92 32.87
CA GLU A 481 -13.10 -7.51 33.48
C GLU A 481 -12.94 -6.24 34.36
N VAL A 482 -11.69 -5.79 34.61
CA VAL A 482 -11.42 -4.70 35.55
C VAL A 482 -11.86 -3.36 34.95
N ASN A 483 -12.76 -2.68 35.67
CA ASN A 483 -13.20 -1.35 35.28
C ASN A 483 -12.21 -0.28 35.81
N PRO A 484 -11.63 0.60 34.98
CA PRO A 484 -10.78 1.70 35.46
C PRO A 484 -11.56 2.85 36.13
N LEU A 485 -12.87 2.99 35.90
CA LEU A 485 -13.65 4.13 36.38
C LEU A 485 -13.62 4.32 37.92
N PRO A 486 -13.73 3.28 38.77
CA PRO A 486 -13.67 3.46 40.23
C PRO A 486 -12.31 3.99 40.74
N LEU A 487 -11.23 3.71 40.01
CA LEU A 487 -9.91 4.26 40.32
C LEU A 487 -9.85 5.75 39.94
N LEU A 488 -10.36 6.09 38.75
CA LEU A 488 -10.41 7.46 38.26
C LEU A 488 -11.30 8.37 39.12
N VAL A 489 -12.46 7.88 39.58
CA VAL A 489 -13.30 8.64 40.53
C VAL A 489 -12.53 8.96 41.81
N ARG A 490 -11.81 7.97 42.36
CA ARG A 490 -11.14 8.07 43.66
C ARG A 490 -9.90 8.96 43.63
N GLU A 491 -9.03 8.77 42.63
CA GLU A 491 -7.74 9.46 42.56
C GLU A 491 -7.63 10.37 41.34
N GLY A 492 -8.23 10.02 40.21
CA GLY A 492 -8.16 10.82 38.97
C GLY A 492 -8.84 12.18 39.07
N SER A 493 -9.97 12.27 39.76
CA SER A 493 -10.75 13.51 39.98
C SER A 493 -9.98 14.60 40.74
N ARG A 494 -8.82 14.26 41.30
CA ARG A 494 -7.91 15.20 42.00
C ARG A 494 -7.03 15.98 41.03
N PHE A 495 -6.79 15.43 39.84
CA PHE A 495 -5.74 15.89 38.94
C PHE A 495 -6.24 16.26 37.55
N TYR A 496 -7.36 15.65 37.11
CA TYR A 496 -7.84 15.78 35.74
C TYR A 496 -9.31 16.16 35.70
N ASP A 497 -9.69 16.90 34.66
CA ASP A 497 -11.08 17.20 34.36
C ASP A 497 -11.79 15.99 33.76
N LEU A 498 -13.11 15.93 33.95
CA LEU A 498 -13.96 14.88 33.37
C LEU A 498 -13.77 14.75 31.86
N ASP A 499 -13.60 15.86 31.14
CA ASP A 499 -13.50 15.90 29.68
C ASP A 499 -12.26 15.13 29.18
N VAL A 500 -11.15 15.21 29.92
CA VAL A 500 -9.92 14.45 29.65
C VAL A 500 -10.18 12.96 29.85
N VAL A 501 -10.79 12.58 30.97
CA VAL A 501 -11.08 11.17 31.28
C VAL A 501 -12.09 10.58 30.29
N TYR A 502 -13.07 11.38 29.87
CA TYR A 502 -14.05 11.01 28.86
C TYR A 502 -13.36 10.69 27.53
N ALA A 503 -12.54 11.62 27.03
CA ALA A 503 -11.82 11.45 25.78
C ALA A 503 -10.90 10.21 25.78
N LEU A 504 -10.30 9.86 26.93
CA LEU A 504 -9.41 8.71 27.05
C LEU A 504 -10.11 7.35 26.98
N LEU A 505 -11.37 7.27 27.39
CA LEU A 505 -12.05 5.99 27.63
C LEU A 505 -13.33 5.78 26.82
N PHE A 506 -13.89 6.81 26.20
CA PHE A 506 -15.17 6.72 25.49
C PHE A 506 -14.97 7.01 24.00
N ASP A 507 -15.62 6.20 23.15
CA ASP A 507 -15.61 6.40 21.71
C ASP A 507 -16.70 7.38 21.25
N LEU A 508 -16.75 7.65 19.94
CA LEU A 508 -17.77 8.52 19.30
C LEU A 508 -19.21 7.98 19.42
N GLU A 509 -19.39 6.74 19.90
CA GLU A 509 -20.70 6.16 20.20
C GLU A 509 -20.98 6.11 21.71
N ASN A 510 -20.19 6.84 22.51
CA ASN A 510 -20.25 6.88 23.96
C ASN A 510 -20.08 5.50 24.65
N ARG A 511 -19.38 4.58 23.99
CA ARG A 511 -19.05 3.26 24.56
C ARG A 511 -17.72 3.34 25.28
N GLN A 512 -17.67 2.75 26.47
CA GLN A 512 -16.41 2.64 27.21
C GLN A 512 -15.49 1.61 26.53
N ILE A 513 -14.34 2.06 26.04
CA ILE A 513 -13.29 1.24 25.44
C ILE A 513 -12.03 1.33 26.31
N ALA A 514 -11.79 0.28 27.11
CA ALA A 514 -10.62 0.22 27.99
C ALA A 514 -9.64 -0.92 27.65
N TYR A 515 -9.99 -1.84 26.75
CA TYR A 515 -9.20 -3.07 26.53
C TYR A 515 -7.72 -2.80 26.22
N GLY A 516 -7.41 -1.81 25.37
CA GLY A 516 -6.02 -1.52 25.03
C GLY A 516 -5.22 -0.94 26.19
N LEU A 517 -5.84 -0.02 26.95
CA LEU A 517 -5.28 0.46 28.20
C LEU A 517 -5.04 -0.69 29.17
N ARG A 518 -6.02 -1.59 29.34
CA ARG A 518 -5.92 -2.74 30.26
C ARG A 518 -4.69 -3.59 29.98
N ASP A 519 -4.38 -3.80 28.71
CA ASP A 519 -3.22 -4.57 28.29
C ASP A 519 -1.89 -3.89 28.64
N ILE A 520 -1.78 -2.58 28.38
CA ILE A 520 -0.58 -1.80 28.72
C ILE A 520 -0.39 -1.71 30.24
N LEU A 521 -1.48 -1.47 31.00
CA LEU A 521 -1.42 -1.42 32.46
C LEU A 521 -0.96 -2.76 33.04
N ARG A 522 -1.41 -3.88 32.46
CA ARG A 522 -0.95 -5.20 32.90
C ARG A 522 0.55 -5.38 32.70
N VAL A 523 1.10 -4.95 31.56
CA VAL A 523 2.56 -4.96 31.31
C VAL A 523 3.28 -4.09 32.33
N TYR A 524 2.83 -2.84 32.53
CA TYR A 524 3.43 -1.91 33.48
C TYR A 524 3.41 -2.43 34.93
N LEU A 525 2.27 -2.95 35.39
CA LEU A 525 2.14 -3.45 36.75
C LEU A 525 2.95 -4.73 36.98
N ASN A 526 3.07 -5.60 35.96
CA ASN A 526 3.97 -6.75 36.05
C ASN A 526 5.43 -6.31 36.08
N TYR A 527 5.78 -5.29 35.30
CA TYR A 527 7.11 -4.68 35.38
C TYR A 527 7.38 -4.23 36.82
N HIS A 528 6.45 -3.53 37.49
CA HIS A 528 6.66 -3.04 38.84
C HIS A 528 6.23 -4.00 39.98
N HIS A 529 5.92 -5.27 39.71
CA HIS A 529 5.26 -6.16 40.69
C HIS A 529 5.96 -6.26 42.06
N ASN A 530 7.30 -6.24 42.07
CA ASN A 530 8.12 -6.35 43.29
C ASN A 530 8.74 -5.01 43.74
N SER A 531 8.22 -3.88 43.26
CA SER A 531 8.71 -2.54 43.56
C SER A 531 7.54 -1.61 43.88
N SER A 532 7.79 -0.54 44.63
CA SER A 532 6.80 0.55 44.74
C SER A 532 6.51 1.13 43.35
N LEU A 533 5.23 1.42 43.09
CA LEU A 533 4.86 2.15 41.89
C LEU A 533 5.48 3.55 41.95
N PRO A 534 6.13 4.03 40.87
CA PRO A 534 6.60 5.40 40.77
C PRO A 534 5.44 6.38 41.02
N GLN A 535 5.67 7.37 41.88
CA GLN A 535 4.83 8.56 41.91
C GLN A 535 5.28 9.47 40.77
N LEU A 536 4.36 9.75 39.85
CA LEU A 536 4.60 10.62 38.70
C LEU A 536 4.00 12.00 38.98
N ASP A 537 4.62 13.04 38.42
CA ASP A 537 4.01 14.37 38.41
C ASP A 537 2.71 14.39 37.60
N VAL A 538 1.91 15.45 37.77
CA VAL A 538 0.71 15.67 36.95
C VAL A 538 1.10 15.70 35.48
N GLN A 539 0.50 14.83 34.69
CA GLN A 539 0.87 14.67 33.29
C GLN A 539 0.24 15.77 32.44
N PRO A 540 0.98 16.28 31.45
CA PRO A 540 0.40 17.18 30.47
C PRO A 540 -0.68 16.43 29.67
N THR A 541 -1.76 17.14 29.35
CA THR A 541 -2.92 16.62 28.60
C THR A 541 -3.11 17.32 27.25
N ASN A 542 -2.13 18.15 26.86
CA ASN A 542 -2.21 19.03 25.70
C ASN A 542 -2.26 18.30 24.35
N LEU A 543 -1.82 17.04 24.30
CA LEU A 543 -1.91 16.20 23.09
C LEU A 543 -3.18 15.35 23.07
N LEU A 544 -3.95 15.29 24.16
CA LEU A 544 -5.13 14.45 24.23
C LEU A 544 -6.27 15.06 23.40
N PRO A 545 -7.10 14.21 22.75
CA PRO A 545 -8.23 14.71 21.99
C PRO A 545 -9.22 15.43 22.92
N ILE A 546 -9.81 16.51 22.40
CA ILE A 546 -10.87 17.24 23.09
C ILE A 546 -12.20 16.68 22.59
N PRO A 547 -13.19 16.43 23.47
CA PRO A 547 -14.51 16.02 23.03
C PRO A 547 -15.13 17.02 22.04
N ASP A 548 -15.93 16.53 21.09
CA ASP A 548 -16.58 17.40 20.10
C ASP A 548 -17.67 18.29 20.73
N SER A 549 -18.30 19.17 19.92
CA SER A 549 -19.29 20.11 20.44
C SER A 549 -20.52 19.45 21.06
N GLU A 550 -20.96 18.29 20.55
CA GLU A 550 -22.13 17.58 21.07
C GLU A 550 -21.78 16.85 22.36
N GLN A 551 -20.62 16.19 22.38
CA GLN A 551 -20.06 15.56 23.57
C GLN A 551 -19.84 16.60 24.68
N MET A 552 -19.23 17.74 24.36
CA MET A 552 -19.01 18.83 25.30
C MET A 552 -20.33 19.40 25.82
N ALA A 553 -21.35 19.57 24.97
CA ALA A 553 -22.67 20.01 25.42
C ALA A 553 -23.28 19.02 26.42
N TYR A 554 -23.16 17.72 26.18
CA TYR A 554 -23.62 16.69 27.12
C TYR A 554 -22.85 16.68 28.44
N LEU A 555 -21.51 16.76 28.39
CA LEU A 555 -20.67 16.86 29.59
C LEU A 555 -20.97 18.12 30.40
N ASN A 556 -21.28 19.25 29.73
CA ASN A 556 -21.69 20.48 30.39
C ASN A 556 -23.02 20.33 31.14
N LYS A 557 -24.01 19.62 30.59
CA LYS A 557 -25.27 19.34 31.33
C LYS A 557 -25.00 18.61 32.66
N LEU A 558 -24.09 17.64 32.65
CA LEU A 558 -23.70 16.89 33.85
C LEU A 558 -22.95 17.79 34.86
N ARG A 559 -22.09 18.68 34.36
CA ARG A 559 -21.36 19.68 35.14
C ARG A 559 -22.30 20.69 35.80
N ASP A 560 -23.25 21.22 35.03
CA ASP A 560 -24.25 22.18 35.51
C ASP A 560 -25.10 21.56 36.62
N PHE A 561 -25.59 20.33 36.41
CA PHE A 561 -26.32 19.60 37.45
C PHE A 561 -25.48 19.37 38.72
N ALA A 562 -24.22 18.94 38.58
CA ALA A 562 -23.33 18.73 39.73
C ALA A 562 -23.08 20.03 40.51
N ASN A 563 -22.91 21.15 39.80
CA ASN A 563 -22.72 22.48 40.39
C ASN A 563 -23.98 22.95 41.14
N GLU A 564 -25.16 22.80 40.53
CA GLU A 564 -26.45 23.11 41.17
C GLU A 564 -26.65 22.28 42.44
N TYR A 565 -26.35 20.99 42.36
CA TYR A 565 -26.50 20.09 43.51
C TYR A 565 -25.54 20.44 44.65
N VAL A 566 -24.31 20.80 44.33
CA VAL A 566 -23.33 21.31 45.29
C VAL A 566 -23.82 22.60 45.95
N ALA A 567 -24.34 23.55 45.17
CA ALA A 567 -24.88 24.82 45.69
C ALA A 567 -26.08 24.57 46.62
N TYR A 568 -27.03 23.73 46.20
CA TYR A 568 -28.15 23.29 47.03
C TYR A 568 -27.68 22.68 48.36
N TYR A 569 -26.68 21.80 48.32
CA TYR A 569 -26.19 21.14 49.54
C TYR A 569 -25.47 22.11 50.50
N ARG A 570 -24.74 23.09 49.95
CA ARG A 570 -24.04 24.13 50.73
C ARG A 570 -25.03 25.12 51.37
N ASP A 571 -25.96 25.63 50.57
CA ASP A 571 -26.76 26.81 50.92
C ASP A 571 -28.12 26.42 51.51
N GLY A 572 -28.78 25.38 50.98
CA GLY A 572 -30.10 24.92 51.43
C GLY A 572 -30.06 24.00 52.67
N ARG A 573 -29.07 23.11 52.76
CA ARG A 573 -29.04 22.08 53.84
C ARG A 573 -28.16 22.43 55.03
N ASN A 574 -27.09 23.19 54.84
CA ASN A 574 -26.11 23.50 55.89
C ASN A 574 -25.92 25.00 56.17
N LYS A 575 -26.89 25.85 55.82
CA LYS A 575 -26.89 27.30 56.15
C LYS A 575 -25.59 28.01 55.75
N GLY A 576 -25.03 27.68 54.58
CA GLY A 576 -23.85 28.35 54.00
C GLY A 576 -22.49 27.83 54.50
N LYS A 577 -22.42 26.78 55.31
CA LYS A 577 -21.16 26.11 55.70
C LYS A 577 -21.15 24.65 55.24
N LEU A 578 -20.19 24.27 54.42
CA LEU A 578 -20.06 22.86 54.00
C LEU A 578 -19.34 22.04 55.08
N ASP A 579 -20.04 21.06 55.66
CA ASP A 579 -19.42 20.05 56.53
C ASP A 579 -18.88 18.91 55.65
N GLU A 580 -17.55 18.88 55.46
CA GLU A 580 -16.85 17.92 54.59
C GLU A 580 -17.13 16.45 54.96
N ALA A 581 -17.15 16.15 56.26
CA ALA A 581 -17.40 14.80 56.76
C ALA A 581 -18.81 14.35 56.40
N LYS A 582 -19.80 15.25 56.56
CA LYS A 582 -21.19 14.99 56.15
C LYS A 582 -21.35 14.94 54.64
N PHE A 583 -20.70 15.81 53.87
CA PHE A 583 -20.76 15.75 52.40
C PHE A 583 -20.22 14.40 51.91
N ARG A 584 -19.06 13.98 52.40
CA ARG A 584 -18.52 12.66 52.09
C ARG A 584 -19.48 11.54 52.51
N GLN A 585 -20.04 11.60 53.72
CA GLN A 585 -20.90 10.55 54.25
C GLN A 585 -22.29 10.46 53.62
N HIS A 586 -22.88 11.59 53.22
CA HIS A 586 -24.27 11.66 52.75
C HIS A 586 -24.40 11.90 51.23
N VAL A 587 -23.32 12.29 50.55
CA VAL A 587 -23.32 12.54 49.10
C VAL A 587 -22.42 11.54 48.38
N LEU A 588 -21.14 11.45 48.75
CA LEU A 588 -20.18 10.63 48.01
C LEU A 588 -20.31 9.13 48.33
N LEU A 589 -20.38 8.75 49.62
CA LEU A 589 -20.52 7.34 50.03
C LEU A 589 -21.87 6.69 49.64
N PRO A 590 -23.02 7.39 49.68
CA PRO A 590 -24.31 6.79 49.32
C PRO A 590 -24.56 6.69 47.83
N MET A 591 -23.64 7.15 46.98
CA MET A 591 -23.80 7.13 45.52
C MET A 591 -23.94 5.66 45.06
N ARG A 592 -25.17 5.32 44.65
CA ARG A 592 -25.67 3.95 44.63
C ARG A 592 -25.09 3.15 43.44
N GLN A 593 -24.82 1.85 43.62
CA GLN A 593 -24.16 1.04 42.58
C GLN A 593 -25.09 0.61 41.42
N ASP A 594 -26.42 0.73 41.58
CA ASP A 594 -27.42 0.25 40.62
C ASP A 594 -27.97 1.38 39.73
N ASN A 595 -28.08 1.10 38.42
CA ASN A 595 -28.61 1.99 37.39
C ASN A 595 -30.09 2.38 37.61
N PHE A 596 -30.91 1.54 38.22
CA PHE A 596 -32.29 1.93 38.54
C PHE A 596 -32.33 2.97 39.67
N GLN A 597 -31.41 2.81 40.62
CA GLN A 597 -31.34 3.65 41.79
C GLN A 597 -30.79 5.04 41.49
N ILE A 598 -29.94 5.20 40.47
CA ILE A 598 -29.48 6.53 40.03
C ILE A 598 -30.61 7.36 39.42
N SER A 599 -31.49 6.76 38.61
CA SER A 599 -32.62 7.49 38.02
C SER A 599 -33.60 7.99 39.10
N GLN A 600 -33.91 7.15 40.10
CA GLN A 600 -34.70 7.58 41.25
C GLN A 600 -34.01 8.67 42.08
N TRP A 601 -32.69 8.55 42.26
CA TRP A 601 -31.91 9.55 42.98
C TRP A 601 -31.92 10.89 42.25
N LEU A 602 -31.74 10.92 40.93
CA LEU A 602 -31.83 12.13 40.12
C LEU A 602 -33.19 12.79 40.27
N ASN A 603 -34.29 12.04 40.10
CA ASN A 603 -35.64 12.59 40.27
C ASN A 603 -35.84 13.22 41.66
N ASN A 604 -35.49 12.48 42.72
CA ASN A 604 -35.63 12.96 44.09
C ASN A 604 -34.76 14.21 44.34
N VAL A 605 -33.53 14.24 43.82
CA VAL A 605 -32.63 15.38 43.99
C VAL A 605 -33.14 16.59 43.24
N THR A 606 -33.57 16.43 41.98
CA THR A 606 -34.16 17.51 41.17
C THR A 606 -35.40 18.11 41.83
N GLU A 607 -36.31 17.28 42.36
CA GLU A 607 -37.49 17.74 43.09
C GLU A 607 -37.12 18.53 44.36
N ASN A 608 -36.17 18.03 45.15
CA ASN A 608 -35.74 18.70 46.38
C ASN A 608 -34.98 20.01 46.11
N MET A 609 -34.12 20.04 45.07
CA MET A 609 -33.43 21.25 44.63
C MET A 609 -34.43 22.32 44.20
N ALA A 610 -35.43 21.95 43.39
CA ALA A 610 -36.50 22.86 43.00
C ALA A 610 -37.28 23.39 44.21
N GLY A 611 -37.60 22.52 45.18
CA GLY A 611 -38.30 22.91 46.40
C GLY A 611 -37.56 23.94 47.27
N GLU A 612 -36.24 23.82 47.44
CA GLU A 612 -35.45 24.74 48.27
C GLU A 612 -35.01 26.01 47.52
N ILE A 613 -34.67 25.93 46.22
CA ILE A 613 -34.33 27.12 45.44
C ILE A 613 -35.55 28.05 45.32
N ASN A 614 -36.75 27.49 45.14
CA ASN A 614 -38.02 28.23 45.20
C ASN A 614 -38.20 29.03 46.51
N LYS A 615 -37.74 28.48 47.65
CA LYS A 615 -37.83 29.15 48.96
C LYS A 615 -36.79 30.26 49.14
N LEU A 616 -35.60 30.12 48.55
CA LEU A 616 -34.49 31.05 48.71
C LEU A 616 -34.56 32.26 47.76
N SER A 617 -35.08 32.09 46.53
CA SER A 617 -35.08 33.14 45.51
C SER A 617 -36.43 33.85 45.33
N GLY A 618 -37.53 33.29 45.85
CA GLY A 618 -38.88 33.81 45.66
C GLY A 618 -39.39 33.75 44.21
N GLN A 619 -38.63 33.13 43.30
CA GLN A 619 -39.01 32.87 41.91
C GLN A 619 -39.19 31.36 41.70
N SER A 620 -40.15 31.00 40.84
CA SER A 620 -40.37 29.63 40.35
C SER A 620 -39.11 29.09 39.64
N PHE A 621 -38.24 28.40 40.37
CA PHE A 621 -37.20 27.55 39.83
C PHE A 621 -37.85 26.33 39.17
N ALA A 622 -37.95 26.35 37.85
CA ALA A 622 -37.96 25.13 37.08
C ALA A 622 -36.50 24.65 37.03
N SER A 623 -36.21 23.43 37.47
CA SER A 623 -34.91 22.83 37.18
C SER A 623 -34.67 22.93 35.68
N ALA A 624 -33.55 23.54 35.28
CA ALA A 624 -33.25 23.81 33.88
C ALA A 624 -33.02 22.51 33.08
N LEU A 625 -32.85 21.37 33.76
CA LEU A 625 -32.54 20.07 33.17
C LEU A 625 -33.42 18.98 33.75
N SER A 626 -34.11 18.24 32.88
CA SER A 626 -34.85 17.04 33.27
C SER A 626 -33.89 15.89 33.60
N SER A 627 -34.31 14.97 34.46
CA SER A 627 -33.52 13.76 34.75
C SER A 627 -33.29 12.89 33.51
N GLU A 628 -34.22 12.91 32.55
CA GLU A 628 -34.07 12.26 31.26
C GLU A 628 -32.90 12.85 30.46
N GLU A 629 -32.72 14.17 30.44
CA GLU A 629 -31.60 14.79 29.71
C GLU A 629 -30.21 14.46 30.25
N LEU A 630 -30.12 13.97 31.49
CA LEU A 630 -28.87 13.49 32.10
C LEU A 630 -28.66 11.99 31.87
N LEU A 631 -29.74 11.22 31.74
CA LEU A 631 -29.72 9.77 31.58
C LEU A 631 -29.57 9.32 30.13
N TYR A 632 -29.88 10.20 29.17
CA TYR A 632 -29.67 9.97 27.75
C TYR A 632 -28.44 10.74 27.28
N ASP A 633 -27.54 10.06 26.58
CA ASP A 633 -26.36 10.71 26.00
C ASP A 633 -26.69 11.55 24.76
N TYR A 634 -25.67 12.24 24.22
CA TYR A 634 -25.80 13.06 23.02
C TYR A 634 -26.26 12.28 21.77
N THR A 635 -26.13 10.95 21.76
CA THR A 635 -26.64 10.09 20.68
C THR A 635 -28.09 9.63 20.92
N GLY A 636 -28.70 10.04 22.04
CA GLY A 636 -30.04 9.62 22.45
C GLY A 636 -30.09 8.21 23.04
N ARG A 637 -28.95 7.64 23.48
CA ARG A 637 -28.92 6.32 24.14
C ARG A 637 -29.07 6.48 25.64
N TYR A 638 -29.94 5.67 26.24
CA TYR A 638 -30.10 5.60 27.69
C TYR A 638 -28.84 4.99 28.34
N ASN A 639 -28.07 5.80 29.06
CA ASN A 639 -26.78 5.44 29.67
C ASN A 639 -26.68 5.88 31.15
N PRO A 640 -27.50 5.31 32.05
CA PRO A 640 -27.48 5.63 33.49
C PRO A 640 -26.13 5.33 34.16
N ALA A 641 -25.39 4.35 33.62
CA ALA A 641 -24.09 3.96 34.16
C ALA A 641 -23.03 5.06 33.97
N PHE A 642 -23.02 5.69 32.79
CA PHE A 642 -22.13 6.83 32.53
C PHE A 642 -22.55 8.06 33.32
N ALA A 643 -23.85 8.40 33.32
CA ALA A 643 -24.37 9.54 34.08
C ALA A 643 -23.98 9.44 35.57
N ARG A 644 -24.14 8.25 36.15
CA ARG A 644 -23.67 7.95 37.51
C ARG A 644 -22.18 8.22 37.67
N PHE A 645 -21.35 7.64 36.80
CA PHE A 645 -19.90 7.81 36.86
C PHE A 645 -19.50 9.29 36.76
N ALA A 646 -20.04 10.02 35.80
CA ALA A 646 -19.70 11.42 35.56
C ALA A 646 -20.08 12.31 36.74
N LEU A 647 -21.29 12.13 37.30
CA LEU A 647 -21.71 12.87 38.49
C LEU A 647 -20.86 12.51 39.71
N GLU A 648 -20.54 11.22 39.90
CA GLU A 648 -19.68 10.78 41.00
C GLU A 648 -18.28 11.40 40.86
N TYR A 649 -17.76 11.44 39.64
CA TYR A 649 -16.47 12.06 39.33
C TYR A 649 -16.46 13.56 39.62
N LEU A 650 -17.46 14.31 39.11
CA LEU A 650 -17.57 15.76 39.29
C LEU A 650 -17.74 16.15 40.76
N LEU A 651 -18.55 15.41 41.52
CA LEU A 651 -18.75 15.66 42.95
C LEU A 651 -17.48 15.35 43.77
N ASN A 652 -16.71 14.32 43.40
CA ASN A 652 -15.40 14.07 44.00
C ASN A 652 -14.38 15.17 43.63
N GLN A 653 -14.39 15.63 42.38
CA GLN A 653 -13.52 16.73 41.93
C GLN A 653 -13.78 18.00 42.75
N PHE A 654 -15.05 18.35 42.96
CA PHE A 654 -15.43 19.46 43.85
C PHE A 654 -14.95 19.25 45.29
N TYR A 655 -15.15 18.04 45.85
CA TYR A 655 -14.68 17.71 47.20
C TYR A 655 -13.16 17.91 47.37
N HIS A 656 -12.37 17.52 46.36
CA HIS A 656 -10.93 17.70 46.41
C HIS A 656 -10.48 19.16 46.30
N GLN A 657 -11.14 19.96 45.47
CA GLN A 657 -10.88 21.41 45.38
C GLN A 657 -11.09 22.11 46.73
N LEU A 658 -12.14 21.73 47.47
CA LEU A 658 -12.41 22.27 48.81
C LEU A 658 -11.29 21.98 49.81
N THR A 659 -10.83 20.73 49.85
CA THR A 659 -9.78 20.31 50.78
C THR A 659 -8.44 21.03 50.53
N LEU A 660 -8.14 21.37 49.27
CA LEU A 660 -6.93 22.12 48.88
C LEU A 660 -6.99 23.60 49.27
N THR A 661 -8.16 24.24 49.17
CA THR A 661 -8.36 25.64 49.61
C THR A 661 -8.19 25.85 51.12
N LEU A 662 -8.39 24.82 51.95
CA LEU A 662 -8.18 24.91 53.40
C LEU A 662 -6.72 24.65 53.81
N THR A 663 -5.97 23.85 53.05
CA THR A 663 -4.55 23.60 53.35
C THR A 663 -3.67 24.80 53.02
N THR A 664 -4.01 25.58 51.98
CA THR A 664 -3.31 26.82 51.63
C THR A 664 -3.53 27.94 52.66
N VAL A 665 -4.68 27.98 53.34
CA VAL A 665 -4.96 28.96 54.41
C VAL A 665 -4.22 28.63 55.72
N TYR A 666 -3.93 27.35 55.99
CA TYR A 666 -3.20 26.94 57.19
C TYR A 666 -1.67 27.10 57.09
N TYR A 667 -1.08 27.06 55.89
CA TYR A 667 0.35 27.30 55.68
C TYR A 667 0.71 28.75 55.32
N GLY A 668 -0.28 29.62 55.08
CA GLY A 668 -0.08 31.06 54.88
C GLY A 668 -0.06 31.91 56.17
N ASN A 669 -0.21 31.28 57.33
CA ASN A 669 -0.19 31.92 58.66
C ASN A 669 0.77 31.18 59.64
N ALA A 670 1.91 30.70 59.14
CA ALA A 670 3.01 30.18 59.95
C ALA A 670 4.29 30.97 59.68
#